data_AF-A0A5E7D4P6-F1
#
_entry.id   AF-A0A5E7D4P6-F1
#
_cell.length_a   1.000
_cell.length_b   1.000
_cell.length_c   1.000
_cell.angle_alpha   90.00
_cell.angle_beta   90.00
_cell.angle_gamma   90.00
#
_symmetry.space_group_name_H-M   'P 1'
#
loop_
_entity.id
_entity.type
_entity.pdbx_description
1 polymer ?
#
loop_
_entity_poly.entity_id
_entity_poly.type
_entity_poly.pdbx_seq_one_letter_code
_entity_poly.pdbx_strand_id
1 'polypeptide(L)'
;MEAMQNLIMSPGNLFRAVFKATKKNITGTPTYVVGFSTWKQYLRKYFPQRNLHFLAKNISKQEFESVWRKKILSQSKSEIFIWGLKAPDFILNFAKENDKKIFFVEDGFVRSVGLGAQKTPPMSLTMDSKTPYFDAREASDLELLLGSYNFSADTALMKRADSAIQQLLANGISKYNNSEKIDIEKFYGTKKQKRILVIGQVEDDASIQLGCNTKLCNNDLVRIAAKENPGAQILYKPHPDILSGNRPLQSNPGDVKSICSIIESDIPLSQSFHLVDHVYTITSLAGFEALLRGIKVTTLGCPFYSGWGLTDDRQANPRRTRTLKANELFAGAYILYAKYFDVDNGGSSALESVMDKISEEATSARKVGDNTLTSALLTLSNSNVRTPLAIASPTKKKPTVPTVKPAVKPAVKPPTNETLPTWFNSRPGIELKTAITDGKPVFLYIPWIAGHGDTLVEKLTNKESYNLAPLDFIIGLDTPGVRQDVLKFTRSNPALYRKMLINRIVPLRRHIAGVIFTFDWSPVMRLVASICEELQIPRVLIPHESVFVDREKYYWDITSKASTPVADIVLGWGGMQKEIFTERGYPVEHFRSVGAPKFDTHKNYQAQLTREQFCRLFGLQPKMKIILFASQPLDSQLDKKTALTSQRLAINDLLDAAALNNAQLLVRLPPNKEDILGASLRSIINNSSTSSIDDGKCYLVSPEEAIYHADIITSINSTMLFEGLLMGRPALSLKYVHFDQVWEHAGIPAANNASELNAQLPSMLLGEWSPSSEGMAWAAQMFGVGEFDGKASERIRAELATIASNNKTVALRPSALERLFNKQPIDVMAIPSSATAIRATQRYMQAMLQARTCVLTVGPQFNKQEATSVDIFFQWGITETTGKKNQRALAKELGRPIVYIEDGFIRSLDIGLSKEPGLSIILDDTTAYYDATRISRLQRLLESGPVLSEDQLTRSRKAIEKIVENRVSKYNHAPDVKLNIGVPGRKKILVIDQRYGDQSVASGLGSDMAFDQMLRDVFRNHADCDIIIKQHPDAIKGGKSSYFSNEKLAFSHYMDNVHPILFDVNPFSLFDLVDEVYAMTSGMGFEALMAGKTVHCYGVPFYAGWGQTQDQQSVSSRTRVRSLEEIFHFAYIESSRYFHPVRNEVVEVEDVVDYIVSLRDFRN
;
A
#
# COMPACT_ATOMS: atom_id res chain seq x y z
N MET A 1 40.93 -42.56 35.52
CA MET A 1 39.53 -42.12 35.77
C MET A 1 39.47 -40.87 36.65
N GLU A 2 40.27 -40.74 37.71
CA GLU A 2 40.33 -39.48 38.52
C GLU A 2 40.82 -38.24 37.74
N ALA A 3 41.69 -38.39 36.74
CA ALA A 3 42.10 -37.28 35.86
C ALA A 3 40.97 -36.74 34.95
N MET A 4 39.92 -37.54 34.72
CA MET A 4 38.76 -37.15 33.91
C MET A 4 37.69 -36.45 34.76
N GLN A 5 37.56 -36.82 36.04
CA GLN A 5 36.70 -36.11 36.99
C GLN A 5 37.22 -34.70 37.34
N ASN A 6 38.54 -34.51 37.41
CA ASN A 6 39.13 -33.18 37.63
C ASN A 6 39.06 -32.24 36.42
N LEU A 7 38.81 -32.75 35.20
CA LEU A 7 38.63 -31.93 33.99
C LEU A 7 37.21 -31.34 33.86
N ILE A 8 36.23 -31.94 34.55
CA ILE A 8 34.79 -31.58 34.46
C ILE A 8 34.41 -30.47 35.46
N MET A 9 35.22 -30.24 36.51
CA MET A 9 34.86 -29.32 37.60
C MET A 9 35.44 -27.88 37.51
N SER A 10 36.13 -27.51 36.42
CA SER A 10 36.72 -26.15 36.29
C SER A 10 36.72 -25.61 34.85
N PRO A 11 35.78 -24.70 34.49
CA PRO A 11 35.63 -24.16 33.12
C PRO A 11 36.80 -23.31 32.61
N GLY A 12 37.71 -22.87 33.48
CA GLY A 12 38.82 -21.98 33.12
C GLY A 12 39.98 -22.67 32.40
N ASN A 13 40.19 -23.97 32.63
CA ASN A 13 41.36 -24.68 32.14
C ASN A 13 41.15 -25.37 30.78
N LEU A 14 39.92 -25.73 30.40
CA LEU A 14 39.62 -26.26 29.06
C LEU A 14 39.77 -25.18 27.99
N PHE A 15 39.30 -23.96 28.26
CA PHE A 15 39.54 -22.80 27.40
C PHE A 15 41.04 -22.48 27.27
N ARG A 16 41.83 -22.61 28.34
CA ARG A 16 43.29 -22.42 28.28
C ARG A 16 44.02 -23.54 27.54
N ALA A 17 43.56 -24.79 27.62
CA ALA A 17 44.19 -25.94 26.98
C ALA A 17 43.90 -26.00 25.47
N VAL A 18 42.67 -25.70 25.05
CA VAL A 18 42.31 -25.60 23.62
C VAL A 18 42.96 -24.36 22.97
N PHE A 19 43.10 -23.24 23.69
CA PHE A 19 43.91 -22.09 23.24
C PHE A 19 45.42 -22.34 23.29
N LYS A 20 45.91 -23.28 24.13
CA LYS A 20 47.34 -23.68 24.13
C LYS A 20 47.66 -24.63 22.98
N ALA A 21 46.76 -25.54 22.62
CA ALA A 21 46.95 -26.49 21.52
C ALA A 21 46.89 -25.86 20.12
N THR A 22 46.36 -24.63 20.01
CA THR A 22 46.36 -23.82 18.77
C THR A 22 47.45 -22.74 18.72
N LYS A 23 48.40 -22.72 19.67
CA LYS A 23 49.68 -22.00 19.47
C LYS A 23 50.60 -22.81 18.54
N LYS A 24 50.19 -22.98 17.29
CA LYS A 24 51.16 -22.81 16.20
C LYS A 24 51.58 -21.35 16.31
N ASN A 25 52.88 -21.06 16.38
CA ASN A 25 53.41 -19.70 16.43
C ASN A 25 52.70 -18.81 15.41
N ILE A 26 51.74 -17.98 15.84
CA ILE A 26 51.12 -16.97 15.00
C ILE A 26 52.14 -15.84 14.91
N THR A 27 53.02 -15.92 13.93
CA THR A 27 54.10 -14.95 13.67
C THR A 27 53.61 -13.66 12.98
N GLY A 28 52.29 -13.44 12.91
CA GLY A 28 51.68 -12.30 12.22
C GLY A 28 51.47 -11.08 13.12
N THR A 29 51.55 -9.88 12.54
CA THR A 29 51.31 -8.60 13.24
C THR A 29 49.86 -8.55 13.76
N PRO A 30 49.62 -8.27 15.07
CA PRO A 30 48.27 -8.09 15.58
C PRO A 30 47.61 -6.84 14.98
N THR A 31 46.50 -7.03 14.28
CA THR A 31 45.81 -5.95 13.55
C THR A 31 44.35 -5.89 13.98
N TYR A 32 43.93 -4.76 14.53
CA TYR A 32 42.58 -4.56 15.05
C TYR A 32 41.70 -3.85 14.02
N VAL A 33 40.56 -4.44 13.68
CA VAL A 33 39.75 -4.06 12.52
C VAL A 33 38.45 -3.40 13.00
N VAL A 34 38.22 -2.14 12.61
CA VAL A 34 37.17 -1.25 13.15
C VAL A 34 36.30 -0.66 12.04
N GLY A 35 34.98 -0.65 12.24
CA GLY A 35 34.02 -0.09 11.26
C GLY A 35 33.71 -1.01 10.06
N PHE A 36 34.21 -2.25 10.09
CA PHE A 36 33.92 -3.27 9.09
C PHE A 36 32.61 -3.98 9.43
N SER A 37 31.80 -4.28 8.41
CA SER A 37 30.69 -5.22 8.55
C SER A 37 31.19 -6.64 8.72
N THR A 38 30.43 -7.48 9.42
CA THR A 38 30.79 -8.85 9.75
C THR A 38 31.28 -9.62 8.53
N TRP A 39 30.53 -9.57 7.41
CA TRP A 39 30.83 -10.28 6.15
C TRP A 39 32.24 -10.07 5.54
N LYS A 40 33.02 -9.08 6.01
CA LYS A 40 34.35 -8.75 5.48
C LYS A 40 35.47 -9.64 6.01
N GLN A 41 35.17 -10.85 6.48
CA GLN A 41 36.21 -11.77 6.96
C GLN A 41 37.16 -12.27 5.87
N TYR A 42 36.81 -12.09 4.58
CA TYR A 42 37.72 -12.34 3.45
C TYR A 42 39.07 -11.61 3.58
N LEU A 43 39.15 -10.53 4.35
CA LEU A 43 40.41 -9.81 4.64
C LEU A 43 41.46 -10.70 5.29
N ARG A 44 41.05 -11.74 6.03
CA ARG A 44 41.99 -12.72 6.60
C ARG A 44 42.76 -13.45 5.51
N LYS A 45 42.10 -13.69 4.37
CA LYS A 45 42.69 -14.32 3.18
C LYS A 45 43.65 -13.38 2.45
N TYR A 46 43.32 -12.09 2.41
CA TYR A 46 44.12 -11.05 1.74
C TYR A 46 45.34 -10.62 2.55
N PHE A 47 45.26 -10.77 3.87
CA PHE A 47 46.33 -10.42 4.79
C PHE A 47 46.72 -11.60 5.69
N PRO A 48 47.17 -12.74 5.13
CA PRO A 48 47.50 -13.94 5.90
C PRO A 48 48.67 -13.73 6.88
N GLN A 49 49.51 -12.73 6.60
CA GLN A 49 50.61 -12.27 7.45
C GLN A 49 50.16 -11.45 8.67
N ARG A 50 48.86 -11.14 8.80
CA ARG A 50 48.29 -10.35 9.90
C ARG A 50 47.32 -11.18 10.73
N ASN A 51 47.35 -10.96 12.03
CA ASN A 51 46.36 -11.54 12.94
C ASN A 51 45.20 -10.56 13.15
N LEU A 52 44.15 -10.67 12.31
CA LEU A 52 43.03 -9.75 12.32
C LEU A 52 42.08 -9.99 13.52
N HIS A 53 41.86 -8.96 14.32
CA HIS A 53 40.91 -8.92 15.43
C HIS A 53 39.77 -7.94 15.10
N PHE A 54 38.59 -8.44 14.74
CA PHE A 54 37.44 -7.61 14.39
C PHE A 54 36.73 -7.11 15.64
N LEU A 55 36.55 -5.80 15.75
CA LEU A 55 35.75 -5.15 16.78
C LEU A 55 34.29 -5.05 16.31
N ALA A 56 33.36 -4.99 17.27
CA ALA A 56 31.96 -4.76 16.97
C ALA A 56 31.77 -3.46 16.16
N LYS A 57 30.95 -3.50 15.11
CA LYS A 57 30.75 -2.36 14.20
C LYS A 57 30.27 -1.09 14.93
N ASN A 58 29.43 -1.26 15.96
CA ASN A 58 28.89 -0.18 16.79
C ASN A 58 29.47 -0.23 18.22
N ILE A 59 30.76 -0.58 18.35
CA ILE A 59 31.41 -0.71 19.66
C ILE A 59 31.22 0.55 20.51
N SER A 60 30.81 0.35 21.77
CA SER A 60 30.66 1.45 22.73
C SER A 60 32.00 1.86 23.33
N LYS A 61 32.12 3.10 23.81
CA LYS A 61 33.31 3.55 24.54
C LYS A 61 33.61 2.65 25.74
N GLN A 62 32.59 2.23 26.49
CA GLN A 62 32.75 1.38 27.67
C GLN A 62 33.28 -0.01 27.33
N GLU A 63 32.77 -0.63 26.26
CA GLU A 63 33.25 -1.92 25.78
C GLU A 63 34.70 -1.84 25.27
N PHE A 64 35.02 -0.78 24.52
CA PHE A 64 36.38 -0.55 24.06
C PHE A 64 37.37 -0.40 25.24
N GLU A 65 37.02 0.41 26.23
CA GLU A 65 37.84 0.66 27.42
C GLU A 65 38.05 -0.61 28.27
N SER A 66 37.00 -1.40 28.47
CA SER A 66 37.04 -2.58 29.34
C SER A 66 37.74 -3.79 28.70
N VAL A 67 37.57 -4.00 27.39
CA VAL A 67 38.02 -5.22 26.71
C VAL A 67 39.23 -4.96 25.81
N TRP A 68 39.13 -3.95 24.93
CA TRP A 68 40.04 -3.82 23.79
C TRP A 68 41.24 -2.95 24.10
N ARG A 69 41.08 -1.87 24.88
CA ARG A 69 42.16 -0.95 25.24
C ARG A 69 43.35 -1.68 25.85
N LYS A 70 43.12 -2.48 26.89
CA LYS A 70 44.18 -3.27 27.56
C LYS A 70 44.85 -4.25 26.59
N LYS A 71 44.07 -4.89 25.71
CA LYS A 71 44.56 -5.87 24.75
C LYS A 71 45.46 -5.23 23.69
N ILE A 72 45.04 -4.10 23.11
CA ILE A 72 45.82 -3.35 22.12
C ILE A 72 47.11 -2.80 22.74
N LEU A 73 47.04 -2.26 23.97
CA LEU A 73 48.21 -1.75 24.68
C LEU A 73 49.22 -2.85 25.03
N SER A 74 48.75 -4.05 25.38
CA SER A 74 49.62 -5.19 25.69
C SER A 74 50.44 -5.71 24.50
N GLN A 75 50.12 -5.27 23.28
CA GLN A 75 50.78 -5.68 22.06
C GLN A 75 51.46 -4.46 21.43
N SER A 76 52.76 -4.27 21.70
CA SER A 76 53.51 -3.07 21.29
C SER A 76 53.53 -2.85 19.77
N LYS A 77 53.60 -3.93 18.97
CA LYS A 77 53.59 -3.87 17.48
C LYS A 77 52.19 -3.92 16.86
N SER A 78 51.12 -3.71 17.63
CA SER A 78 49.76 -3.74 17.08
C SER A 78 49.45 -2.54 16.18
N GLU A 79 48.62 -2.77 15.18
CA GLU A 79 48.12 -1.76 14.23
C GLU A 79 46.58 -1.82 14.14
N ILE A 80 45.97 -0.81 13.54
CA ILE A 80 44.51 -0.67 13.44
C ILE A 80 44.10 -0.45 11.99
N PHE A 81 43.18 -1.27 11.49
CA PHE A 81 42.51 -1.07 10.21
C PHE A 81 41.14 -0.44 10.44
N ILE A 82 40.83 0.63 9.71
CA ILE A 82 39.56 1.35 9.81
C ILE A 82 38.90 1.37 8.44
N TRP A 83 37.63 0.96 8.33
CA TRP A 83 36.93 1.05 7.05
C TRP A 83 36.50 2.49 6.79
N GLY A 84 37.00 3.11 5.72
CA GLY A 84 36.77 4.53 5.43
C GLY A 84 37.09 5.38 6.67
N LEU A 85 36.16 6.21 7.13
CA LEU A 85 36.27 6.96 8.40
C LEU A 85 35.22 6.53 9.43
N LYS A 86 34.89 5.24 9.48
CA LYS A 86 33.81 4.71 10.33
C LYS A 86 34.23 4.39 11.77
N ALA A 87 35.46 4.70 12.17
CA ALA A 87 35.86 4.54 13.57
C ALA A 87 35.31 5.69 14.42
N PRO A 88 34.75 5.40 15.61
CA PRO A 88 34.41 6.44 16.58
C PRO A 88 35.63 7.27 17.01
N ASP A 89 35.42 8.56 17.31
CA ASP A 89 36.49 9.49 17.71
C ASP A 89 37.33 8.99 18.88
N PHE A 90 36.73 8.27 19.84
CA PHE A 90 37.48 7.74 20.98
C PHE A 90 38.52 6.68 20.59
N ILE A 91 38.31 5.93 19.50
CA ILE A 91 39.29 4.97 18.97
C ILE A 91 40.40 5.70 18.21
N LEU A 92 40.04 6.73 17.43
CA LEU A 92 41.01 7.57 16.73
C LEU A 92 41.92 8.32 17.72
N ASN A 93 41.32 8.92 18.76
CA ASN A 93 42.05 9.60 19.84
C ASN A 93 42.94 8.62 20.61
N PHE A 94 42.42 7.44 20.98
CA PHE A 94 43.22 6.40 21.62
C PHE A 94 44.43 5.99 20.77
N ALA A 95 44.22 5.77 19.47
CA ALA A 95 45.28 5.37 18.57
C ALA A 95 46.37 6.46 18.46
N LYS A 96 45.97 7.74 18.40
CA LYS A 96 46.88 8.90 18.39
C LYS A 96 47.65 9.06 19.70
N GLU A 97 46.97 8.97 20.84
CA GLU A 97 47.57 9.09 22.19
C GLU A 97 48.59 7.99 22.48
N ASN A 98 48.47 6.83 21.84
CA ASN A 98 49.30 5.64 22.10
C ASN A 98 50.16 5.24 20.89
N ASP A 99 50.38 6.16 19.95
CA ASP A 99 51.22 6.01 18.75
C ASP A 99 50.96 4.70 17.97
N LYS A 100 49.68 4.36 17.78
CA LYS A 100 49.26 3.18 17.02
C LYS A 100 49.18 3.49 15.54
N LYS A 101 49.79 2.65 14.72
CA LYS A 101 49.67 2.73 13.26
C LYS A 101 48.22 2.48 12.84
N ILE A 102 47.66 3.41 12.06
CA ILE A 102 46.32 3.31 11.48
C ILE A 102 46.45 3.13 9.98
N PHE A 103 45.61 2.27 9.41
CA PHE A 103 45.36 2.19 7.98
C PHE A 103 43.86 2.32 7.72
N PHE A 104 43.49 3.35 6.97
CA PHE A 104 42.16 3.53 6.43
C PHE A 104 42.00 2.70 5.16
N VAL A 105 41.13 1.71 5.23
CA VAL A 105 40.89 0.72 4.17
C VAL A 105 39.58 1.06 3.47
N GLU A 106 39.62 1.05 2.14
CA GLU A 106 38.44 1.23 1.29
C GLU A 106 38.47 0.30 0.09
N ASP A 107 37.34 0.22 -0.62
CA ASP A 107 37.30 -0.47 -1.91
C ASP A 107 38.25 0.22 -2.90
N GLY A 108 39.03 -0.58 -3.63
CA GLY A 108 39.88 -0.09 -4.72
C GLY A 108 39.06 0.35 -5.94
N PHE A 109 39.78 0.94 -6.91
CA PHE A 109 39.14 1.61 -8.04
C PHE A 109 38.59 0.63 -9.10
N VAL A 110 39.13 -0.59 -9.17
CA VAL A 110 38.62 -1.72 -9.98
C VAL A 110 38.17 -2.83 -9.04
N ARG A 111 36.87 -2.95 -8.76
CA ARG A 111 36.39 -3.70 -7.59
C ARG A 111 35.95 -5.13 -7.89
N SER A 112 34.98 -5.35 -8.77
CA SER A 112 34.37 -6.67 -9.05
C SER A 112 33.39 -6.61 -10.23
N VAL A 113 32.89 -7.78 -10.70
CA VAL A 113 31.74 -7.85 -11.61
C VAL A 113 30.44 -7.39 -10.91
N GLY A 114 30.13 -7.93 -9.73
CA GLY A 114 28.96 -7.55 -8.93
C GLY A 114 29.11 -6.24 -8.12
N LEU A 115 27.99 -5.71 -7.61
CA LEU A 115 27.95 -4.51 -6.76
C LEU A 115 28.42 -4.81 -5.32
N GLY A 116 28.96 -3.80 -4.64
CA GLY A 116 29.33 -3.92 -3.22
C GLY A 116 28.15 -4.21 -2.29
N ALA A 117 26.94 -3.76 -2.65
CA ALA A 117 25.69 -4.07 -1.95
C ALA A 117 25.31 -5.56 -2.02
N GLN A 118 25.81 -6.30 -3.01
CA GLN A 118 25.58 -7.74 -3.20
C GLN A 118 26.59 -8.62 -2.44
N LYS A 119 27.47 -8.01 -1.62
CA LYS A 119 28.52 -8.69 -0.83
C LYS A 119 29.52 -9.51 -1.64
N THR A 120 29.73 -9.18 -2.92
CA THR A 120 30.85 -9.72 -3.69
C THR A 120 32.18 -9.23 -3.07
N PRO A 121 33.10 -10.14 -2.68
CA PRO A 121 34.43 -9.76 -2.20
C PRO A 121 35.15 -8.87 -3.23
N PRO A 122 35.72 -7.74 -2.81
CA PRO A 122 36.43 -6.86 -3.73
C PRO A 122 37.77 -7.50 -4.13
N MET A 123 38.10 -7.45 -5.42
CA MET A 123 39.40 -7.85 -5.96
C MET A 123 40.47 -6.76 -5.78
N SER A 124 40.09 -5.58 -5.27
CA SER A 124 41.05 -4.54 -4.90
C SER A 124 40.65 -3.73 -3.67
N LEU A 125 41.65 -3.27 -2.92
CA LEU A 125 41.49 -2.41 -1.73
C LEU A 125 42.51 -1.28 -1.75
N THR A 126 42.15 -0.12 -1.21
CA THR A 126 43.10 0.94 -0.87
C THR A 126 43.49 0.82 0.60
N MET A 127 44.71 1.21 0.94
CA MET A 127 45.19 1.26 2.32
C MET A 127 45.96 2.56 2.54
N ASP A 128 45.36 3.52 3.24
CA ASP A 128 45.95 4.83 3.48
C ASP A 128 46.35 5.00 4.95
N SER A 129 47.58 5.39 5.23
CA SER A 129 48.04 5.62 6.60
C SER A 129 47.68 6.99 7.17
N LYS A 130 47.19 7.92 6.33
CA LYS A 130 46.86 9.29 6.72
C LYS A 130 45.36 9.55 6.73
N THR A 131 44.69 9.41 5.59
CA THR A 131 43.25 9.60 5.45
C THR A 131 42.77 8.98 4.13
N PRO A 132 41.53 8.46 4.01
CA PRO A 132 41.04 7.94 2.72
C PRO A 132 41.19 8.95 1.58
N TYR A 133 41.45 8.45 0.36
CA TYR A 133 41.64 9.27 -0.85
C TYR A 133 40.52 10.28 -1.15
N PHE A 134 39.31 10.07 -0.64
CA PHE A 134 38.16 10.95 -0.87
C PHE A 134 38.02 12.07 0.18
N ASP A 135 38.79 12.05 1.27
CA ASP A 135 38.77 13.13 2.27
C ASP A 135 39.68 14.27 1.79
N ALA A 136 39.06 15.37 1.37
CA ALA A 136 39.79 16.53 0.83
C ALA A 136 40.28 17.49 1.92
N ARG A 137 40.03 17.22 3.21
CA ARG A 137 40.41 18.12 4.30
C ARG A 137 41.89 17.99 4.65
N GLU A 138 42.42 16.78 4.56
CA GLU A 138 43.81 16.43 4.89
C GLU A 138 44.52 15.79 3.68
N ALA A 139 45.85 15.74 3.71
CA ALA A 139 46.63 15.06 2.66
C ALA A 139 46.64 13.54 2.88
N SER A 140 46.11 12.78 1.91
CA SER A 140 46.19 11.31 1.87
C SER A 140 47.55 10.83 1.38
N ASP A 141 47.87 9.55 1.60
CA ASP A 141 49.08 8.95 1.01
C ASP A 141 49.05 9.00 -0.52
N LEU A 142 47.85 8.89 -1.13
CA LEU A 142 47.69 9.08 -2.57
C LEU A 142 48.02 10.52 -3.01
N GLU A 143 47.56 11.54 -2.28
CA GLU A 143 47.85 12.94 -2.61
C GLU A 143 49.37 13.21 -2.53
N LEU A 144 50.05 12.68 -1.52
CA LEU A 144 51.50 12.80 -1.37
C LEU A 144 52.27 12.05 -2.46
N LEU A 145 51.82 10.83 -2.80
CA LEU A 145 52.39 10.04 -3.89
C LEU A 145 52.31 10.82 -5.20
N LEU A 146 51.13 11.33 -5.54
CA LEU A 146 50.91 12.12 -6.76
C LEU A 146 51.72 13.44 -6.76
N GLY A 147 51.86 14.07 -5.60
CA GLY A 147 52.61 15.32 -5.44
C GLY A 147 54.13 15.15 -5.57
N SER A 148 54.68 13.98 -5.21
CA SER A 148 56.14 13.78 -5.05
C SER A 148 56.78 12.77 -5.99
N TYR A 149 56.02 11.83 -6.56
CA TYR A 149 56.57 10.75 -7.38
C TYR A 149 57.10 11.25 -8.73
N ASN A 150 58.29 10.80 -9.12
CA ASN A 150 58.94 11.20 -10.37
C ASN A 150 58.52 10.31 -11.55
N PHE A 151 57.31 10.55 -12.07
CA PHE A 151 56.75 9.78 -13.20
C PHE A 151 57.56 9.85 -14.49
N SER A 152 58.26 10.96 -14.76
CA SER A 152 59.05 11.09 -15.99
C SER A 152 60.32 10.22 -15.98
N ALA A 153 60.85 9.89 -14.79
CA ALA A 153 61.99 8.99 -14.66
C ALA A 153 61.60 7.50 -14.76
N ASP A 154 60.36 7.12 -14.40
CA ASP A 154 59.90 5.73 -14.46
C ASP A 154 59.14 5.43 -15.76
N THR A 155 59.90 5.34 -16.85
CA THR A 155 59.33 5.05 -18.19
C THR A 155 58.65 3.68 -18.27
N ALA A 156 59.05 2.71 -17.45
CA ALA A 156 58.45 1.37 -17.43
C ALA A 156 57.06 1.41 -16.79
N LEU A 157 56.90 2.10 -15.65
CA LEU A 157 55.61 2.33 -15.03
C LEU A 157 54.65 3.08 -15.95
N MET A 158 55.13 4.11 -16.65
CA MET A 158 54.28 4.89 -17.56
C MET A 158 53.79 4.06 -18.76
N LYS A 159 54.65 3.23 -19.36
CA LYS A 159 54.22 2.27 -20.40
C LYS A 159 53.19 1.28 -19.88
N ARG A 160 53.38 0.77 -18.66
CA ARG A 160 52.42 -0.11 -17.98
C ARG A 160 51.08 0.59 -17.76
N ALA A 161 51.11 1.86 -17.32
CA ALA A 161 49.92 2.67 -17.12
C ALA A 161 49.14 2.88 -18.43
N ASP A 162 49.83 3.25 -19.51
CA ASP A 162 49.20 3.43 -20.82
C ASP A 162 48.57 2.12 -21.31
N SER A 163 49.28 0.99 -21.21
CA SER A 163 48.73 -0.32 -21.57
C SER A 163 47.51 -0.71 -20.74
N ALA A 164 47.56 -0.51 -19.43
CA ALA A 164 46.46 -0.84 -18.53
C ALA A 164 45.24 0.06 -18.76
N ILE A 165 45.43 1.34 -19.10
CA ILE A 165 44.36 2.25 -19.51
C ILE A 165 43.69 1.73 -20.79
N GLN A 166 44.47 1.35 -21.80
CA GLN A 166 43.92 0.80 -23.05
C GLN A 166 43.08 -0.46 -22.79
N GLN A 167 43.59 -1.38 -21.95
CA GLN A 167 42.87 -2.60 -21.57
C GLN A 167 41.57 -2.28 -20.82
N LEU A 168 41.61 -1.38 -19.84
CA LEU A 168 40.44 -0.95 -19.06
C LEU A 168 39.35 -0.35 -19.97
N LEU A 169 39.75 0.54 -20.89
CA LEU A 169 38.83 1.21 -21.82
C LEU A 169 38.26 0.23 -22.86
N ALA A 170 39.09 -0.61 -23.46
CA ALA A 170 38.67 -1.58 -24.48
C ALA A 170 37.69 -2.63 -23.94
N ASN A 171 37.92 -3.10 -22.71
CA ASN A 171 37.04 -4.07 -22.05
C ASN A 171 35.80 -3.43 -21.41
N GLY A 172 35.69 -2.09 -21.44
CA GLY A 172 34.58 -1.36 -20.84
C GLY A 172 34.50 -1.51 -19.32
N ILE A 173 35.63 -1.76 -18.67
CA ILE A 173 35.74 -2.01 -17.23
C ILE A 173 35.53 -0.70 -16.46
N SER A 174 34.72 -0.76 -15.42
CA SER A 174 34.47 0.28 -14.43
C SER A 174 34.59 -0.32 -13.01
N LYS A 175 34.25 0.45 -11.96
CA LYS A 175 34.23 -0.06 -10.58
C LYS A 175 33.30 -1.28 -10.42
N TYR A 176 32.17 -1.29 -11.13
CA TYR A 176 31.20 -2.38 -11.17
C TYR A 176 30.85 -2.73 -12.62
N ASN A 177 30.69 -4.02 -12.95
CA ASN A 177 30.70 -4.51 -14.34
C ASN A 177 29.54 -5.47 -14.68
N ASN A 178 28.35 -5.24 -14.12
CA ASN A 178 27.20 -6.15 -14.19
C ASN A 178 26.07 -5.76 -15.19
N SER A 179 26.14 -4.58 -15.82
CA SER A 179 25.06 -4.10 -16.70
C SER A 179 25.14 -4.69 -18.12
N GLU A 180 23.98 -4.93 -18.75
CA GLU A 180 23.88 -5.43 -20.13
C GLU A 180 24.33 -4.39 -21.15
N LYS A 181 24.94 -4.84 -22.27
CA LYS A 181 25.35 -3.92 -23.35
C LYS A 181 24.11 -3.33 -24.02
N ILE A 182 24.08 -2.02 -24.17
CA ILE A 182 23.02 -1.30 -24.89
C ILE A 182 23.56 -0.61 -26.13
N ASP A 183 22.70 -0.45 -27.14
CA ASP A 183 22.93 0.48 -28.25
C ASP A 183 22.69 1.91 -27.75
N ILE A 184 23.78 2.57 -27.35
CA ILE A 184 23.74 3.91 -26.77
C ILE A 184 23.32 4.98 -27.78
N GLU A 185 23.54 4.77 -29.08
CA GLU A 185 23.13 5.72 -30.12
C GLU A 185 21.61 5.73 -30.26
N LYS A 186 21.00 4.55 -30.23
CA LYS A 186 19.55 4.40 -30.17
C LYS A 186 18.98 4.97 -28.86
N PHE A 187 19.70 4.81 -27.74
CA PHE A 187 19.26 5.24 -26.42
C PHE A 187 19.30 6.76 -26.23
N TYR A 188 20.39 7.44 -26.61
CA TYR A 188 20.50 8.91 -26.53
C TYR A 188 19.87 9.62 -27.73
N GLY A 189 19.56 8.88 -28.81
CA GLY A 189 19.14 9.40 -30.11
C GLY A 189 20.29 10.01 -30.92
N THR A 190 19.99 10.55 -32.10
CA THR A 190 20.98 11.24 -32.94
C THR A 190 21.53 12.48 -32.24
N LYS A 191 22.85 12.62 -32.17
CA LYS A 191 23.51 13.79 -31.57
C LYS A 191 23.34 15.01 -32.49
N LYS A 192 22.56 15.99 -32.04
CA LYS A 192 22.30 17.26 -32.76
C LYS A 192 22.99 18.48 -32.13
N GLN A 193 23.41 18.36 -30.88
CA GLN A 193 23.98 19.43 -30.06
C GLN A 193 24.98 18.85 -29.06
N LYS A 194 25.71 19.72 -28.35
CA LYS A 194 26.62 19.31 -27.28
C LYS A 194 25.86 18.48 -26.24
N ARG A 195 26.42 17.33 -25.82
CA ARG A 195 25.84 16.44 -24.81
C ARG A 195 26.61 16.52 -23.51
N ILE A 196 25.87 16.66 -22.42
CA ILE A 196 26.42 16.79 -21.09
C ILE A 196 25.85 15.71 -20.22
N LEU A 197 26.72 14.90 -19.63
CA LEU A 197 26.34 13.88 -18.69
C LEU A 197 26.55 14.37 -17.26
N VAL A 198 25.48 14.41 -16.49
CA VAL A 198 25.48 14.72 -15.07
C VAL A 198 25.42 13.42 -14.29
N ILE A 199 26.45 13.14 -13.49
CA ILE A 199 26.56 11.91 -12.71
C ILE A 199 25.98 12.11 -11.32
N GLY A 200 24.89 11.39 -11.03
CA GLY A 200 24.31 11.34 -9.69
C GLY A 200 25.09 10.43 -8.74
N GLN A 201 25.09 10.77 -7.46
CA GLN A 201 25.67 10.01 -6.37
C GLN A 201 24.65 9.84 -5.23
N VAL A 202 24.92 8.94 -4.29
CA VAL A 202 24.17 8.91 -3.03
C VAL A 202 24.60 10.14 -2.22
N GLU A 203 23.65 11.00 -1.82
CA GLU A 203 23.97 12.34 -1.28
C GLU A 203 24.56 12.33 0.14
N ASP A 204 24.42 11.24 0.88
CA ASP A 204 25.10 11.01 2.16
C ASP A 204 26.41 10.22 2.02
N ASP A 205 26.94 10.04 0.81
CA ASP A 205 28.24 9.41 0.62
C ASP A 205 29.35 10.21 1.31
N ALA A 206 30.27 9.51 1.97
CA ALA A 206 31.42 10.11 2.64
C ALA A 206 32.29 10.93 1.67
N SER A 207 32.37 10.52 0.39
CA SER A 207 33.11 11.29 -0.62
C SER A 207 32.49 12.66 -0.89
N ILE A 208 31.18 12.84 -0.67
CA ILE A 208 30.53 14.15 -0.77
C ILE A 208 30.72 14.91 0.55
N GLN A 209 30.44 14.27 1.68
CA GLN A 209 30.52 14.91 3.00
C GLN A 209 31.92 15.44 3.34
N LEU A 210 32.96 14.74 2.90
CA LEU A 210 34.36 15.07 3.20
C LEU A 210 35.11 15.66 2.00
N GLY A 211 34.57 15.49 0.79
CA GLY A 211 35.13 16.04 -0.44
C GLY A 211 34.58 17.43 -0.80
N CYS A 212 33.46 17.85 -0.22
CA CYS A 212 32.83 19.14 -0.52
C CYS A 212 32.94 20.12 0.66
N ASN A 213 33.32 21.36 0.38
CA ASN A 213 33.31 22.46 1.35
C ASN A 213 31.92 23.12 1.51
N THR A 214 31.02 22.84 0.56
CA THR A 214 29.66 23.37 0.49
C THR A 214 28.68 22.24 0.29
N LYS A 215 27.49 22.37 0.87
CA LYS A 215 26.43 21.37 0.72
C LYS A 215 25.84 21.47 -0.70
N LEU A 216 25.94 20.38 -1.45
CA LEU A 216 25.43 20.27 -2.83
C LEU A 216 24.59 18.99 -2.96
N CYS A 217 23.43 19.09 -3.59
CA CYS A 217 22.64 17.92 -3.96
C CYS A 217 22.77 17.60 -5.46
N ASN A 218 22.30 16.42 -5.89
CA ASN A 218 22.38 16.03 -7.30
C ASN A 218 21.59 16.99 -8.21
N ASN A 219 20.43 17.48 -7.75
CA ASN A 219 19.63 18.43 -8.51
C ASN A 219 20.35 19.78 -8.71
N ASP A 220 21.17 20.21 -7.75
CA ASP A 220 21.97 21.43 -7.90
C ASP A 220 23.04 21.24 -8.96
N LEU A 221 23.69 20.08 -9.01
CA LEU A 221 24.63 19.72 -10.07
C LEU A 221 23.97 19.78 -11.45
N VAL A 222 22.75 19.25 -11.59
CA VAL A 222 21.98 19.32 -12.86
C VAL A 222 21.68 20.77 -13.24
N ARG A 223 21.23 21.59 -12.29
CA ARG A 223 20.92 23.01 -12.53
C ARG A 223 22.15 23.80 -12.94
N ILE A 224 23.30 23.55 -12.32
CA ILE A 224 24.58 24.19 -12.67
C ILE A 224 25.00 23.79 -14.08
N ALA A 225 24.99 22.48 -14.38
CA ALA A 225 25.35 21.98 -15.71
C ALA A 225 24.47 22.58 -16.82
N ALA A 226 23.15 22.64 -16.60
CA ALA A 226 22.20 23.23 -17.53
C ALA A 226 22.41 24.74 -17.70
N LYS A 227 22.64 25.47 -16.60
CA LYS A 227 22.85 26.93 -16.61
C LYS A 227 24.11 27.32 -17.38
N GLU A 228 25.19 26.56 -17.23
CA GLU A 228 26.49 26.87 -17.83
C GLU A 228 26.60 26.45 -19.29
N ASN A 229 25.69 25.61 -19.77
CA ASN A 229 25.73 25.07 -21.12
C ASN A 229 24.37 25.27 -21.81
N PRO A 230 23.98 26.53 -22.07
CA PRO A 230 22.74 26.82 -22.77
C PRO A 230 22.73 26.15 -24.16
N GLY A 231 21.62 25.48 -24.49
CA GLY A 231 21.47 24.77 -25.76
C GLY A 231 22.12 23.37 -25.82
N ALA A 232 22.79 22.92 -24.75
CA ALA A 232 23.27 21.54 -24.66
C ALA A 232 22.14 20.57 -24.27
N GLN A 233 22.26 19.31 -24.66
CA GLN A 233 21.41 18.22 -24.19
C GLN A 233 21.97 17.74 -22.84
N ILE A 234 21.24 17.99 -21.75
CA ILE A 234 21.60 17.54 -20.41
C ILE A 234 21.02 16.15 -20.18
N LEU A 235 21.89 15.18 -19.92
CA LEU A 235 21.57 13.80 -19.57
C LEU A 235 21.90 13.62 -18.09
N TYR A 236 20.90 13.35 -17.25
CA TYR A 236 21.12 13.08 -15.84
C TYR A 236 21.06 11.57 -15.60
N LYS A 237 22.14 10.98 -15.10
CA LYS A 237 22.21 9.58 -14.67
C LYS A 237 22.17 9.50 -13.15
N PRO A 238 21.02 9.21 -12.53
CA PRO A 238 20.95 8.96 -11.09
C PRO A 238 21.78 7.72 -10.71
N HIS A 239 22.19 7.64 -9.44
CA HIS A 239 22.95 6.50 -8.94
C HIS A 239 22.08 5.21 -8.93
N PRO A 240 22.60 4.02 -9.31
CA PRO A 240 21.83 2.77 -9.34
C PRO A 240 21.14 2.40 -8.02
N ASP A 241 21.80 2.60 -6.87
CA ASP A 241 21.19 2.38 -5.53
C ASP A 241 19.99 3.29 -5.22
N ILE A 242 19.89 4.45 -5.91
CA ILE A 242 18.75 5.36 -5.82
C ILE A 242 17.63 4.88 -6.76
N LEU A 243 17.97 4.49 -7.99
CA LEU A 243 17.02 3.96 -8.98
C LEU A 243 16.34 2.66 -8.50
N SER A 244 17.09 1.79 -7.81
CA SER A 244 16.60 0.51 -7.27
C SER A 244 15.83 0.64 -5.95
N GLY A 245 15.73 1.84 -5.36
CA GLY A 245 15.05 2.09 -4.09
C GLY A 245 15.77 1.56 -2.84
N ASN A 246 17.03 1.14 -2.98
CA ASN A 246 17.86 0.64 -1.87
C ASN A 246 18.32 1.77 -0.92
N ARG A 247 18.33 3.02 -1.41
CA ARG A 247 18.66 4.21 -0.64
C ARG A 247 17.54 5.27 -0.79
N PRO A 248 17.21 6.02 0.28
CA PRO A 248 16.18 7.06 0.21
C PRO A 248 16.60 8.21 -0.69
N LEU A 249 15.62 8.80 -1.38
CA LEU A 249 15.78 10.03 -2.17
C LEU A 249 15.97 11.23 -1.23
N GLN A 250 17.14 11.85 -1.26
CA GLN A 250 17.41 13.10 -0.54
C GLN A 250 17.06 14.34 -1.40
N SER A 251 17.29 14.27 -2.71
CA SER A 251 16.71 15.17 -3.70
C SER A 251 15.89 14.36 -4.72
N ASN A 252 14.82 14.97 -5.26
CA ASN A 252 13.91 14.31 -6.19
C ASN A 252 14.30 14.61 -7.65
N PRO A 253 14.74 13.61 -8.46
CA PRO A 253 15.05 13.80 -9.87
C PRO A 253 13.91 14.44 -10.68
N GLY A 254 12.65 14.24 -10.27
CA GLY A 254 11.48 14.85 -10.91
C GLY A 254 11.54 16.38 -10.95
N ASP A 255 12.20 17.02 -9.98
CA ASP A 255 12.28 18.48 -9.87
C ASP A 255 13.17 19.12 -10.95
N VAL A 256 13.98 18.33 -11.65
CA VAL A 256 14.87 18.78 -12.73
C VAL A 256 14.51 18.18 -14.10
N LYS A 257 13.39 17.44 -14.18
CA LYS A 257 12.92 16.81 -15.43
C LYS A 257 12.60 17.81 -16.54
N SER A 258 12.29 19.06 -16.19
CA SER A 258 12.04 20.14 -17.15
C SER A 258 13.31 20.65 -17.86
N ILE A 259 14.51 20.36 -17.33
CA ILE A 259 15.79 20.90 -17.81
C ILE A 259 16.81 19.81 -18.19
N CYS A 260 16.48 18.53 -18.02
CA CYS A 260 17.33 17.42 -18.42
C CYS A 260 16.52 16.18 -18.82
N SER A 261 17.14 15.26 -19.57
CA SER A 261 16.63 13.91 -19.77
C SER A 261 17.19 13.00 -18.69
N ILE A 262 16.31 12.40 -17.89
CA ILE A 262 16.70 11.49 -16.80
C ILE A 262 16.85 10.08 -17.37
N ILE A 263 18.00 9.45 -17.12
CA ILE A 263 18.27 8.06 -17.48
C ILE A 263 17.67 7.19 -16.38
N GLU A 264 16.44 6.72 -16.59
CA GLU A 264 15.65 5.95 -15.62
C GLU A 264 16.03 4.45 -15.60
N SER A 265 16.80 3.97 -16.58
CA SER A 265 17.30 2.59 -16.69
C SER A 265 18.74 2.43 -16.21
N ASP A 266 19.07 1.25 -15.67
CA ASP A 266 20.44 0.93 -15.25
C ASP A 266 21.33 0.55 -16.44
N ILE A 267 21.93 1.56 -17.06
CA ILE A 267 22.85 1.39 -18.20
C ILE A 267 24.32 1.30 -17.75
N PRO A 268 25.19 0.52 -18.44
CA PRO A 268 26.61 0.45 -18.12
C PRO A 268 27.28 1.83 -18.13
N LEU A 269 28.06 2.13 -17.09
CA LEU A 269 28.73 3.43 -16.97
C LEU A 269 29.69 3.68 -18.13
N SER A 270 30.47 2.68 -18.53
CA SER A 270 31.44 2.78 -19.63
C SER A 270 30.79 3.18 -20.96
N GLN A 271 29.58 2.68 -21.24
CA GLN A 271 28.79 3.06 -22.42
C GLN A 271 28.13 4.42 -22.27
N SER A 272 27.77 4.83 -21.05
CA SER A 272 27.11 6.12 -20.82
C SER A 272 27.94 7.33 -21.24
N PHE A 273 29.28 7.19 -21.31
CA PHE A 273 30.21 8.21 -21.79
C PHE A 273 30.23 8.35 -23.32
N HIS A 274 29.66 7.42 -24.07
CA HIS A 274 29.66 7.48 -25.52
C HIS A 274 28.83 8.68 -26.03
N LEU A 275 29.34 9.39 -27.02
CA LEU A 275 28.76 10.62 -27.58
C LEU A 275 28.63 11.81 -26.60
N VAL A 276 29.18 11.73 -25.38
CA VAL A 276 29.18 12.80 -24.39
C VAL A 276 30.39 13.72 -24.60
N ASP A 277 30.18 15.04 -24.57
CA ASP A 277 31.25 16.03 -24.75
C ASP A 277 31.83 16.53 -23.42
N HIS A 278 31.03 16.50 -22.36
CA HIS A 278 31.40 17.07 -21.06
C HIS A 278 30.66 16.33 -19.94
N VAL A 279 31.39 15.97 -18.88
CA VAL A 279 30.84 15.37 -17.66
C VAL A 279 30.85 16.36 -16.50
N TYR A 280 29.71 16.44 -15.79
CA TYR A 280 29.59 17.15 -14.51
C TYR A 280 29.42 16.13 -13.39
N THR A 281 30.20 16.29 -12.31
CA THR A 281 30.18 15.40 -11.14
C THR A 281 30.46 16.19 -9.87
N ILE A 282 30.00 15.68 -8.72
CA ILE A 282 30.38 16.22 -7.41
C ILE A 282 31.76 15.65 -7.03
N THR A 283 31.82 14.37 -6.64
CA THR A 283 33.06 13.66 -6.31
C THR A 283 33.12 12.22 -6.85
N SER A 284 32.24 11.86 -7.80
CA SER A 284 32.13 10.50 -8.32
C SER A 284 33.38 10.03 -9.05
N LEU A 285 33.81 8.79 -8.80
CA LEU A 285 34.90 8.13 -9.55
C LEU A 285 34.67 8.13 -11.07
N ALA A 286 33.40 8.18 -11.50
CA ALA A 286 33.01 8.31 -12.91
C ALA A 286 33.65 9.52 -13.60
N GLY A 287 33.95 10.59 -12.87
CA GLY A 287 34.67 11.74 -13.43
C GLY A 287 36.11 11.39 -13.82
N PHE A 288 36.81 10.55 -13.04
CA PHE A 288 38.14 10.09 -13.45
C PHE A 288 38.07 9.16 -14.67
N GLU A 289 37.07 8.28 -14.73
CA GLU A 289 36.86 7.42 -15.89
C GLU A 289 36.57 8.21 -17.18
N ALA A 290 35.92 9.37 -17.07
CA ALA A 290 35.70 10.30 -18.18
C ALA A 290 37.02 10.97 -18.62
N LEU A 291 37.89 11.34 -17.69
CA LEU A 291 39.22 11.89 -18.01
C LEU A 291 40.09 10.90 -18.79
N LEU A 292 40.07 9.61 -18.42
CA LEU A 292 40.79 8.57 -19.14
C LEU A 292 40.32 8.42 -20.61
N ARG A 293 39.09 8.85 -20.90
CA ARG A 293 38.49 8.87 -22.26
C ARG A 293 38.70 10.20 -22.99
N GLY A 294 39.45 11.13 -22.40
CA GLY A 294 39.67 12.46 -22.96
C GLY A 294 38.45 13.38 -22.93
N ILE A 295 37.41 13.05 -22.14
CA ILE A 295 36.21 13.88 -22.03
C ILE A 295 36.49 15.03 -21.05
N LYS A 296 35.99 16.23 -21.35
CA LYS A 296 36.09 17.37 -20.44
C LYS A 296 35.30 17.08 -19.15
N VAL A 297 35.88 17.34 -17.98
CA VAL A 297 35.22 17.09 -16.68
C VAL A 297 35.22 18.35 -15.82
N THR A 298 34.05 18.70 -15.30
CA THR A 298 33.88 19.71 -14.26
C THR A 298 33.56 19.02 -12.93
N THR A 299 34.32 19.36 -11.89
CA THR A 299 34.12 18.82 -10.52
C THR A 299 33.62 19.91 -9.59
N LEU A 300 32.51 19.63 -8.89
CA LEU A 300 31.91 20.59 -7.96
C LEU A 300 32.42 20.40 -6.52
N GLY A 301 32.81 19.18 -6.17
CA GLY A 301 33.60 18.89 -4.96
C GLY A 301 35.08 18.71 -5.31
N CYS A 302 35.86 18.19 -4.36
CA CYS A 302 37.29 17.93 -4.52
C CYS A 302 37.63 16.43 -4.45
N PRO A 303 37.28 15.62 -5.46
CA PRO A 303 37.69 14.21 -5.51
C PRO A 303 39.22 14.06 -5.65
N PHE A 304 39.78 12.87 -5.45
CA PHE A 304 41.24 12.66 -5.48
C PHE A 304 41.93 13.10 -6.79
N TYR A 305 41.19 13.13 -7.89
CA TYR A 305 41.70 13.45 -9.23
C TYR A 305 41.54 14.93 -9.63
N SER A 306 40.89 15.77 -8.82
CA SER A 306 40.80 17.22 -9.07
C SER A 306 42.02 17.97 -8.52
N GLY A 307 42.25 19.22 -8.95
CA GLY A 307 43.34 20.06 -8.46
C GLY A 307 44.71 19.77 -9.09
N TRP A 308 44.79 18.84 -10.05
CA TRP A 308 46.03 18.48 -10.76
C TRP A 308 46.10 19.05 -12.19
N GLY A 309 45.22 20.00 -12.53
CA GLY A 309 45.16 20.62 -13.86
C GLY A 309 44.42 19.80 -14.94
N LEU A 310 43.78 18.68 -14.58
CA LEU A 310 43.05 17.82 -15.50
C LEU A 310 41.54 18.14 -15.60
N THR A 311 41.01 18.89 -14.63
CA THR A 311 39.58 19.15 -14.45
C THR A 311 39.28 20.65 -14.33
N ASP A 312 38.05 21.04 -14.67
CA ASP A 312 37.50 22.36 -14.30
C ASP A 312 36.97 22.28 -12.86
N ASP A 313 37.77 22.76 -11.91
CA ASP A 313 37.54 22.60 -10.48
C ASP A 313 36.79 23.79 -9.88
N ARG A 314 35.62 23.52 -9.28
CA ARG A 314 34.84 24.57 -8.59
C ARG A 314 35.15 24.67 -7.12
N GLN A 315 35.86 23.68 -6.59
CA GLN A 315 36.46 23.71 -5.28
C GLN A 315 37.98 23.62 -5.42
N ALA A 316 38.68 24.71 -5.07
CA ALA A 316 40.13 24.73 -5.08
C ALA A 316 40.72 23.85 -3.96
N ASN A 317 41.87 23.23 -4.22
CA ASN A 317 42.69 22.57 -3.21
C ASN A 317 44.12 23.14 -3.25
N PRO A 318 44.49 24.02 -2.30
CA PRO A 318 45.78 24.72 -2.34
C PRO A 318 47.00 23.80 -2.11
N ARG A 319 46.80 22.56 -1.66
CA ARG A 319 47.89 21.59 -1.46
C ARG A 319 48.32 20.91 -2.76
N ARG A 320 47.44 20.87 -3.76
CA ARG A 320 47.70 20.26 -5.08
C ARG A 320 48.21 21.33 -6.02
N THR A 321 49.53 21.49 -6.08
CA THR A 321 50.20 22.58 -6.81
C THR A 321 50.85 22.13 -8.12
N ARG A 322 50.89 20.83 -8.39
CA ARG A 322 51.50 20.23 -9.56
C ARG A 322 50.46 19.96 -10.65
N THR A 323 50.86 20.11 -11.91
CA THR A 323 50.08 19.62 -13.06
C THR A 323 50.49 18.17 -13.37
N LEU A 324 49.50 17.28 -13.48
CA LEU A 324 49.70 15.88 -13.85
C LEU A 324 49.00 15.54 -15.17
N LYS A 325 49.47 14.47 -15.82
CA LYS A 325 48.77 13.83 -16.93
C LYS A 325 47.82 12.74 -16.41
N ALA A 326 46.78 12.42 -17.18
CA ALA A 326 45.79 11.41 -16.79
C ALA A 326 46.43 10.02 -16.54
N ASN A 327 47.44 9.65 -17.32
CA ASN A 327 48.18 8.40 -17.15
C ASN A 327 49.11 8.41 -15.92
N GLU A 328 49.67 9.57 -15.53
CA GLU A 328 50.44 9.71 -14.28
C GLU A 328 49.53 9.53 -13.07
N LEU A 329 48.34 10.14 -13.12
CA LEU A 329 47.33 9.99 -12.08
C LEU A 329 46.84 8.55 -11.97
N PHE A 330 46.64 7.87 -13.10
CA PHE A 330 46.32 6.45 -13.16
C PHE A 330 47.44 5.59 -12.58
N ALA A 331 48.70 5.82 -12.95
CA ALA A 331 49.84 5.10 -12.41
C ALA A 331 49.93 5.22 -10.88
N GLY A 332 49.76 6.44 -10.35
CA GLY A 332 49.71 6.66 -8.90
C GLY A 332 48.55 5.94 -8.23
N ALA A 333 47.33 6.11 -8.73
CA ALA A 333 46.12 5.61 -8.07
C ALA A 333 45.89 4.10 -8.27
N TYR A 334 45.97 3.61 -9.50
CA TYR A 334 45.58 2.26 -9.88
C TYR A 334 46.74 1.26 -9.81
N ILE A 335 48.00 1.68 -9.90
CA ILE A 335 49.15 0.75 -9.91
C ILE A 335 49.92 0.80 -8.59
N LEU A 336 50.25 1.99 -8.11
CA LEU A 336 51.10 2.15 -6.93
C LEU A 336 50.31 2.17 -5.61
N TYR A 337 49.11 2.76 -5.60
CA TYR A 337 48.33 2.96 -4.38
C TYR A 337 47.34 1.82 -4.09
N ALA A 338 46.52 1.43 -5.07
CA ALA A 338 45.57 0.33 -4.92
C ALA A 338 46.27 -1.04 -4.88
N LYS A 339 45.78 -1.94 -4.02
CA LYS A 339 46.27 -3.32 -3.90
C LYS A 339 45.24 -4.28 -4.47
N TYR A 340 45.72 -5.30 -5.19
CA TYR A 340 44.88 -6.27 -5.89
C TYR A 340 45.04 -7.66 -5.29
N PHE A 341 43.94 -8.40 -5.26
CA PHE A 341 43.86 -9.71 -4.65
C PHE A 341 43.10 -10.66 -5.54
N ASP A 342 43.58 -11.90 -5.62
CA ASP A 342 42.79 -12.99 -6.16
C ASP A 342 41.75 -13.44 -5.11
N VAL A 343 40.47 -13.34 -5.45
CA VAL A 343 39.37 -13.75 -4.56
C VAL A 343 39.40 -15.24 -4.20
N ASP A 344 39.96 -16.11 -5.06
CA ASP A 344 39.88 -17.57 -4.92
C ASP A 344 40.97 -18.15 -4.02
N ASN A 345 42.15 -17.54 -3.96
CA ASN A 345 43.26 -17.96 -3.09
C ASN A 345 43.72 -16.88 -2.10
N GLY A 346 43.29 -15.62 -2.27
CA GLY A 346 43.64 -14.48 -1.42
C GLY A 346 45.02 -13.89 -1.64
N GLY A 347 45.79 -14.44 -2.58
CA GLY A 347 47.12 -13.98 -2.93
C GLY A 347 47.12 -12.57 -3.53
N SER A 348 48.24 -11.88 -3.39
CA SER A 348 48.46 -10.60 -4.08
C SER A 348 48.39 -10.83 -5.59
N SER A 349 47.67 -9.97 -6.29
CA SER A 349 47.52 -10.01 -7.75
C SER A 349 48.04 -8.71 -8.38
N ALA A 350 48.17 -8.70 -9.69
CA ALA A 350 48.40 -7.49 -10.48
C ALA A 350 47.05 -6.91 -10.96
N LEU A 351 47.02 -5.61 -11.23
CA LEU A 351 45.83 -4.92 -11.78
C LEU A 351 45.36 -5.62 -13.08
N GLU A 352 46.29 -5.94 -13.96
CA GLU A 352 46.04 -6.54 -15.27
C GLU A 352 45.33 -7.89 -15.13
N SER A 353 45.81 -8.75 -14.23
CA SER A 353 45.20 -10.06 -13.96
C SER A 353 43.79 -9.93 -13.37
N VAL A 354 43.55 -8.91 -12.54
CA VAL A 354 42.20 -8.62 -12.03
C VAL A 354 41.29 -8.12 -13.15
N MET A 355 41.79 -7.29 -14.07
CA MET A 355 41.02 -6.84 -15.23
C MET A 355 40.66 -7.98 -16.17
N ASP A 356 41.58 -8.92 -16.42
CA ASP A 356 41.34 -10.12 -17.23
C ASP A 356 40.26 -11.00 -16.59
N LYS A 357 40.37 -11.28 -15.29
CA LYS A 357 39.37 -12.06 -14.54
C LYS A 357 37.99 -11.42 -14.57
N ILE A 358 37.89 -10.10 -14.38
CA ILE A 358 36.62 -9.35 -14.47
C ILE A 358 36.03 -9.46 -15.89
N SER A 359 36.87 -9.39 -16.93
CA SER A 359 36.43 -9.51 -18.32
C SER A 359 35.92 -10.92 -18.66
N GLU A 360 36.59 -11.96 -18.16
CA GLU A 360 36.20 -13.36 -18.31
C GLU A 360 34.88 -13.67 -17.58
N GLU A 361 34.74 -13.22 -16.32
CA GLU A 361 33.52 -13.37 -15.53
C GLU A 361 32.34 -12.64 -16.18
N ALA A 362 32.55 -11.41 -16.67
CA ALA A 362 31.53 -10.63 -17.38
C ALA A 362 31.12 -11.25 -18.72
N THR A 363 31.99 -12.04 -19.37
CA THR A 363 31.69 -12.76 -20.61
C THR A 363 30.97 -14.09 -20.35
N SER A 364 31.35 -14.80 -19.29
CA SER A 364 30.72 -16.07 -18.89
C SER A 364 29.30 -15.87 -18.37
N ALA A 365 29.05 -14.79 -17.63
CA ALA A 365 27.70 -14.41 -17.19
C ALA A 365 26.73 -14.15 -18.36
N ARG A 366 27.24 -13.73 -19.54
CA ARG A 366 26.43 -13.47 -20.74
C ARG A 366 25.98 -14.75 -21.46
N LYS A 367 26.82 -15.79 -21.51
CA LYS A 367 26.48 -17.08 -22.16
C LYS A 367 25.36 -17.86 -21.46
N VAL A 368 25.18 -17.63 -20.16
CA VAL A 368 24.11 -18.28 -19.38
C VAL A 368 22.75 -17.59 -19.60
N GLY A 369 22.74 -16.29 -19.94
CA GLY A 369 21.53 -15.53 -20.25
C GLY A 369 20.95 -15.82 -21.65
N ASP A 370 21.80 -16.06 -22.66
CA ASP A 370 21.33 -16.30 -24.04
C ASP A 370 20.68 -17.68 -24.23
N ASN A 371 21.07 -18.70 -23.45
CA ASN A 371 20.51 -20.05 -23.55
C ASN A 371 19.14 -20.24 -22.87
N THR A 372 18.62 -19.23 -22.17
CA THR A 372 17.34 -19.31 -21.43
C THR A 372 16.21 -18.50 -22.06
N LEU A 373 16.47 -17.79 -23.17
CA LEU A 373 15.50 -16.91 -23.85
C LEU A 373 15.09 -17.36 -25.26
N THR A 374 15.60 -18.48 -25.76
CA THR A 374 15.37 -18.95 -27.15
C THR A 374 14.28 -20.02 -27.33
N SER A 375 13.45 -20.30 -26.32
CA SER A 375 12.42 -21.36 -26.41
C SER A 375 10.95 -20.90 -26.30
N ALA A 376 10.67 -19.60 -26.24
CA ALA A 376 9.29 -19.13 -26.30
C ALA A 376 9.18 -17.79 -27.04
N LEU A 377 8.35 -17.77 -28.09
CA LEU A 377 7.96 -16.62 -28.94
C LEU A 377 8.78 -16.39 -30.22
N LEU A 378 8.92 -17.45 -31.02
CA LEU A 378 8.94 -17.34 -32.48
C LEU A 378 7.58 -17.82 -33.01
N THR A 379 6.57 -16.96 -32.96
CA THR A 379 5.39 -17.08 -33.81
C THR A 379 4.76 -15.71 -34.05
N LEU A 380 4.66 -15.37 -35.33
CA LEU A 380 3.83 -14.35 -35.96
C LEU A 380 4.39 -12.92 -36.00
N SER A 381 5.07 -12.68 -37.13
CA SER A 381 5.37 -11.40 -37.71
C SER A 381 4.16 -10.82 -38.48
N ASN A 382 4.24 -9.49 -38.68
CA ASN A 382 3.68 -8.70 -39.78
C ASN A 382 2.23 -8.23 -39.72
N SER A 383 2.05 -6.91 -39.53
CA SER A 383 1.45 -6.07 -40.59
C SER A 383 1.72 -4.57 -40.38
N ASN A 384 2.24 -3.94 -41.44
CA ASN A 384 2.41 -2.50 -41.66
C ASN A 384 1.11 -1.70 -41.51
N VAL A 385 1.20 -0.40 -41.18
CA VAL A 385 0.70 0.75 -42.01
C VAL A 385 1.31 2.07 -41.49
N ARG A 386 1.87 2.86 -42.42
CA ARG A 386 2.22 4.29 -42.30
C ARG A 386 1.06 5.13 -42.84
N THR A 387 0.74 6.29 -42.24
CA THR A 387 0.78 7.62 -42.91
C THR A 387 0.47 8.80 -41.96
N PRO A 388 0.94 10.03 -42.26
CA PRO A 388 1.00 11.20 -41.35
C PRO A 388 0.07 12.36 -41.76
N LEU A 389 -0.02 13.42 -40.92
CA LEU A 389 -0.38 14.85 -41.16
C LEU A 389 -1.13 15.39 -39.91
N ALA A 390 -1.03 16.62 -39.41
CA ALA A 390 -0.42 17.87 -39.86
C ALA A 390 -0.12 18.78 -38.63
N ILE A 391 0.80 19.72 -38.83
CA ILE A 391 1.19 20.79 -37.92
C ILE A 391 0.29 22.01 -38.16
N ALA A 392 -0.21 22.65 -37.10
CA ALA A 392 -0.71 24.02 -37.14
C ALA A 392 -0.11 24.85 -36.00
N SER A 393 0.50 25.97 -36.38
CA SER A 393 1.30 26.90 -35.57
C SER A 393 0.41 27.90 -34.80
N PRO A 394 0.81 28.36 -33.59
CA PRO A 394 0.10 29.42 -32.88
C PRO A 394 0.69 30.82 -33.16
N THR A 395 -0.19 31.81 -33.26
CA THR A 395 0.08 33.23 -33.47
C THR A 395 0.56 33.96 -32.20
N LYS A 396 1.39 34.98 -32.42
CA LYS A 396 2.22 35.72 -31.44
C LYS A 396 1.51 36.90 -30.73
N LYS A 397 2.16 37.32 -29.61
CA LYS A 397 2.18 38.63 -28.90
C LYS A 397 1.03 38.85 -27.88
N LYS A 398 1.21 39.39 -26.68
CA LYS A 398 2.28 40.16 -25.99
C LYS A 398 2.04 40.03 -24.46
N PRO A 399 3.06 39.96 -23.58
CA PRO A 399 2.85 40.05 -22.13
C PRO A 399 2.95 41.50 -21.65
N THR A 400 1.91 41.97 -20.95
CA THR A 400 1.91 43.20 -20.14
C THR A 400 2.38 42.90 -18.72
N VAL A 401 3.32 43.70 -18.23
CA VAL A 401 3.85 43.70 -16.85
C VAL A 401 2.82 44.27 -15.88
N PRO A 402 2.71 43.71 -14.65
CA PRO A 402 2.55 44.57 -13.47
C PRO A 402 3.54 44.23 -12.34
N THR A 403 4.36 45.24 -12.03
CA THR A 403 4.72 45.78 -10.70
C THR A 403 4.90 44.84 -9.48
N VAL A 404 6.16 44.81 -9.04
CA VAL A 404 6.66 44.25 -7.77
C VAL A 404 6.20 45.10 -6.58
N LYS A 405 5.59 44.47 -5.56
CA LYS A 405 5.50 45.00 -4.19
C LYS A 405 6.49 44.26 -3.27
N PRO A 406 7.06 44.91 -2.23
CA PRO A 406 8.15 44.34 -1.44
C PRO A 406 7.70 43.18 -0.54
N ALA A 407 8.56 42.17 -0.42
CA ALA A 407 8.34 40.98 0.39
C ALA A 407 8.30 41.31 1.90
N VAL A 408 7.14 41.04 2.52
CA VAL A 408 7.02 40.92 3.98
C VAL A 408 7.50 39.52 4.38
N LYS A 409 8.39 39.44 5.37
CA LYS A 409 8.90 38.17 5.94
C LYS A 409 7.73 37.23 6.29
N PRO A 410 7.81 35.92 6.01
CA PRO A 410 6.79 35.00 6.45
C PRO A 410 6.88 34.84 7.96
N ALA A 411 5.91 35.42 8.66
CA ALA A 411 5.58 35.06 10.03
C ALA A 411 5.25 33.56 10.06
N VAL A 412 5.77 32.87 11.07
CA VAL A 412 5.33 31.52 11.44
C VAL A 412 3.81 31.55 11.56
N LYS A 413 3.10 30.84 10.67
CA LYS A 413 1.64 30.73 10.77
C LYS A 413 1.32 30.04 12.11
N PRO A 414 0.47 30.64 12.96
CA PRO A 414 -0.10 29.91 14.10
C PRO A 414 -0.94 28.74 13.58
N PRO A 415 -1.22 27.72 14.41
CA PRO A 415 -2.13 26.63 14.03
C PRO A 415 -3.43 27.24 13.51
N THR A 416 -3.92 26.71 12.38
CA THR A 416 -5.17 27.15 11.78
C THR A 416 -6.27 27.07 12.84
N ASN A 417 -6.81 28.21 13.26
CA ASN A 417 -8.11 28.26 13.92
C ASN A 417 -9.12 27.71 12.91
N GLU A 418 -9.39 26.40 12.93
CA GLU A 418 -10.53 25.82 12.23
C GLU A 418 -11.80 26.38 12.89
N THR A 419 -12.29 27.48 12.35
CA THR A 419 -13.53 28.11 12.77
C THR A 419 -14.69 27.17 12.48
N LEU A 420 -15.56 26.92 13.47
CA LEU A 420 -16.79 26.17 13.27
C LEU A 420 -17.62 26.80 12.16
N PRO A 421 -18.22 26.00 11.26
CA PRO A 421 -19.05 26.53 10.19
C PRO A 421 -20.31 27.21 10.75
N THR A 422 -20.77 28.26 10.10
CA THR A 422 -21.94 29.05 10.54
C THR A 422 -23.24 28.27 10.56
N TRP A 423 -23.34 27.22 9.74
CA TRP A 423 -24.48 26.30 9.74
C TRP A 423 -24.46 25.33 10.92
N PHE A 424 -23.38 25.21 11.70
CA PHE A 424 -23.35 24.31 12.85
C PHE A 424 -24.07 24.91 14.06
N ASN A 425 -25.07 24.20 14.55
CA ASN A 425 -25.76 24.55 15.78
C ASN A 425 -25.26 23.66 16.94
N SER A 426 -24.54 24.27 17.88
CA SER A 426 -23.97 23.58 19.04
C SER A 426 -24.98 23.28 20.15
N ARG A 427 -26.19 23.85 20.10
CA ARG A 427 -27.24 23.68 21.12
C ARG A 427 -28.53 23.17 20.49
N PRO A 428 -29.36 22.41 21.24
CA PRO A 428 -30.70 22.07 20.78
C PRO A 428 -31.52 23.30 20.40
N GLY A 429 -32.11 23.26 19.21
CA GLY A 429 -33.14 24.16 18.73
C GLY A 429 -34.45 23.96 19.50
N ILE A 430 -35.44 24.79 19.17
CA ILE A 430 -36.71 24.86 19.91
C ILE A 430 -37.51 23.56 19.75
N GLU A 431 -37.68 23.08 18.52
CA GLU A 431 -38.46 21.87 18.23
C GLU A 431 -37.95 20.65 18.99
N LEU A 432 -36.63 20.42 18.97
CA LEU A 432 -36.04 19.31 19.69
C LEU A 432 -36.15 19.49 21.22
N LYS A 433 -35.99 20.71 21.74
CA LYS A 433 -36.21 20.97 23.18
C LYS A 433 -37.63 20.61 23.58
N THR A 434 -38.62 21.06 22.81
CA THR A 434 -40.03 20.74 23.04
C THR A 434 -40.27 19.23 23.00
N ALA A 435 -39.74 18.54 21.98
CA ALA A 435 -39.87 17.08 21.85
C ALA A 435 -39.26 16.32 23.03
N ILE A 436 -38.14 16.80 23.57
CA ILE A 436 -37.49 16.22 24.75
C ILE A 436 -38.29 16.50 26.04
N THR A 437 -38.85 17.71 26.17
CA THR A 437 -39.62 18.11 27.36
C THR A 437 -40.97 17.41 27.46
N ASP A 438 -41.56 16.97 26.34
CA ASP A 438 -42.80 16.18 26.29
C ASP A 438 -42.65 14.77 26.93
N GLY A 439 -41.42 14.32 27.23
CA GLY A 439 -41.16 13.11 28.02
C GLY A 439 -41.29 11.78 27.27
N LYS A 440 -41.75 11.80 26.02
CA LYS A 440 -41.78 10.62 25.14
C LYS A 440 -40.41 10.33 24.52
N PRO A 441 -40.14 9.09 24.07
CA PRO A 441 -38.95 8.76 23.30
C PRO A 441 -38.87 9.60 22.01
N VAL A 442 -37.70 10.14 21.69
CA VAL A 442 -37.51 11.03 20.53
C VAL A 442 -36.74 10.32 19.41
N PHE A 443 -37.28 10.31 18.21
CA PHE A 443 -36.51 9.98 17.01
C PHE A 443 -35.98 11.25 16.36
N LEU A 444 -34.66 11.31 16.16
CA LEU A 444 -34.06 12.34 15.32
C LEU A 444 -34.19 11.94 13.86
N TYR A 445 -34.55 12.85 12.97
CA TYR A 445 -34.56 12.58 11.52
C TYR A 445 -33.73 13.62 10.76
N ILE A 446 -33.12 13.21 9.64
CA ILE A 446 -32.50 14.18 8.72
C ILE A 446 -33.62 15.01 8.07
N PRO A 447 -33.65 16.35 8.25
CA PRO A 447 -34.67 17.21 7.65
C PRO A 447 -34.84 16.99 6.14
N TRP A 448 -36.09 16.99 5.69
CA TRP A 448 -36.41 16.82 4.27
C TRP A 448 -36.09 18.07 3.45
N ILE A 449 -36.07 17.95 2.12
CA ILE A 449 -36.01 19.14 1.26
C ILE A 449 -37.41 19.77 1.29
N ALA A 450 -37.54 20.98 1.82
CA ALA A 450 -38.83 21.65 2.00
C ALA A 450 -39.69 21.74 0.72
N GLY A 451 -39.07 21.78 -0.46
CA GLY A 451 -39.77 21.75 -1.76
C GLY A 451 -40.52 20.45 -2.09
N HIS A 452 -40.29 19.37 -1.32
CA HIS A 452 -41.04 18.11 -1.40
C HIS A 452 -42.06 17.96 -0.25
N GLY A 453 -42.19 18.97 0.61
CA GLY A 453 -43.09 18.99 1.77
C GLY A 453 -42.62 18.15 2.96
N ASP A 454 -43.24 18.39 4.13
CA ASP A 454 -43.08 17.57 5.35
C ASP A 454 -44.03 16.36 5.37
N THR A 455 -44.65 16.03 4.23
CA THR A 455 -45.68 14.99 4.12
C THR A 455 -45.21 13.63 4.60
N LEU A 456 -43.94 13.26 4.40
CA LEU A 456 -43.42 12.02 4.97
C LEU A 456 -43.34 12.12 6.50
N VAL A 457 -42.84 13.22 7.05
CA VAL A 457 -42.74 13.43 8.51
C VAL A 457 -44.14 13.40 9.15
N GLU A 458 -45.12 14.06 8.53
CA GLU A 458 -46.52 14.02 8.94
C GLU A 458 -47.07 12.58 8.92
N LYS A 459 -46.84 11.84 7.83
CA LYS A 459 -47.22 10.42 7.70
C LYS A 459 -46.51 9.53 8.74
N LEU A 460 -45.33 9.89 9.21
CA LEU A 460 -44.59 9.12 10.22
C LEU A 460 -44.90 9.56 11.66
N THR A 461 -45.67 10.62 11.86
CA THR A 461 -45.98 11.13 13.21
C THR A 461 -46.93 10.19 13.95
N ASN A 462 -46.60 9.88 15.21
CA ASN A 462 -47.47 9.16 16.13
C ASN A 462 -47.40 9.82 17.51
N LYS A 463 -48.33 10.74 17.78
CA LYS A 463 -48.32 11.56 19.01
C LYS A 463 -48.49 10.75 20.30
N GLU A 464 -48.94 9.50 20.22
CA GLU A 464 -49.16 8.63 21.37
C GLU A 464 -47.89 7.89 21.78
N SER A 465 -47.05 7.49 20.81
CA SER A 465 -45.91 6.58 21.05
C SER A 465 -44.53 7.25 21.13
N TYR A 466 -44.27 8.27 20.29
CA TYR A 466 -42.95 8.91 20.20
C TYR A 466 -43.04 10.32 19.61
N ASN A 467 -41.98 11.10 19.80
CA ASN A 467 -41.81 12.38 19.13
C ASN A 467 -40.81 12.28 17.98
N LEU A 468 -41.06 13.00 16.89
CA LEU A 468 -40.10 13.24 15.83
C LEU A 468 -39.51 14.63 16.00
N ALA A 469 -38.20 14.76 15.86
CA ALA A 469 -37.52 16.04 15.88
C ALA A 469 -36.41 16.09 14.83
N PRO A 470 -36.20 17.24 14.16
CA PRO A 470 -35.14 17.34 13.17
C PRO A 470 -33.77 17.17 13.84
N LEU A 471 -32.85 16.63 13.06
CA LEU A 471 -31.43 16.63 13.32
C LEU A 471 -30.91 18.08 13.13
N ASP A 472 -31.16 18.90 14.15
CA ASP A 472 -31.10 20.37 14.13
C ASP A 472 -29.70 20.96 14.33
N PHE A 473 -28.66 20.12 14.32
CA PHE A 473 -27.27 20.58 14.44
C PHE A 473 -26.72 21.18 13.15
N ILE A 474 -27.52 21.15 12.08
CA ILE A 474 -27.30 21.87 10.84
C ILE A 474 -28.46 22.85 10.66
N ILE A 475 -28.16 24.15 10.76
CA ILE A 475 -29.10 25.25 10.57
C ILE A 475 -29.43 25.36 9.08
N GLY A 476 -30.72 25.41 8.75
CA GLY A 476 -31.19 25.63 7.38
C GLY A 476 -30.76 24.53 6.41
N LEU A 477 -30.84 23.26 6.81
CA LEU A 477 -30.44 22.13 5.95
C LEU A 477 -31.24 22.06 4.63
N ASP A 478 -32.43 22.65 4.61
CA ASP A 478 -33.31 22.84 3.47
C ASP A 478 -32.92 24.04 2.58
N THR A 479 -32.04 24.92 3.06
CA THR A 479 -31.54 26.07 2.31
C THR A 479 -30.61 25.62 1.18
N PRO A 480 -30.80 26.11 -0.07
CA PRO A 480 -29.93 25.77 -1.19
C PRO A 480 -28.45 26.00 -0.87
N GLY A 481 -27.61 25.01 -1.18
CA GLY A 481 -26.16 25.06 -0.95
C GLY A 481 -25.70 24.49 0.39
N VAL A 482 -26.50 24.56 1.47
CA VAL A 482 -26.06 24.12 2.81
C VAL A 482 -25.68 22.65 2.85
N ARG A 483 -26.47 21.76 2.23
CA ARG A 483 -26.12 20.32 2.12
C ARG A 483 -24.79 20.08 1.44
N GLN A 484 -24.49 20.85 0.39
CA GLN A 484 -23.21 20.76 -0.33
C GLN A 484 -22.05 21.30 0.51
N ASP A 485 -22.28 22.36 1.28
CA ASP A 485 -21.27 22.92 2.18
C ASP A 485 -20.95 21.97 3.34
N VAL A 486 -21.97 21.34 3.93
CA VAL A 486 -21.78 20.28 4.94
C VAL A 486 -21.01 19.11 4.33
N LEU A 487 -21.40 18.63 3.15
CA LEU A 487 -20.71 17.53 2.46
C LEU A 487 -19.21 17.83 2.24
N LYS A 488 -18.91 19.01 1.69
CA LYS A 488 -17.53 19.49 1.47
C LYS A 488 -16.77 19.63 2.78
N PHE A 489 -17.40 20.20 3.80
CA PHE A 489 -16.80 20.37 5.11
C PHE A 489 -16.49 19.03 5.77
N THR A 490 -17.43 18.09 5.76
CA THR A 490 -17.24 16.76 6.34
C THR A 490 -16.09 16.01 5.66
N ARG A 491 -15.96 16.09 4.33
CA ARG A 491 -14.83 15.48 3.62
C ARG A 491 -13.50 16.15 3.94
N SER A 492 -13.48 17.48 4.08
CA SER A 492 -12.26 18.24 4.29
C SER A 492 -11.80 18.24 5.76
N ASN A 493 -12.75 18.18 6.70
CA ASN A 493 -12.55 18.30 8.14
C ASN A 493 -13.29 17.19 8.93
N PRO A 494 -13.10 15.90 8.59
CA PRO A 494 -13.93 14.83 9.14
C PRO A 494 -13.74 14.64 10.65
N ALA A 495 -12.53 14.89 11.16
CA ALA A 495 -12.21 14.83 12.58
C ALA A 495 -12.96 15.92 13.38
N LEU A 496 -12.98 17.15 12.86
CA LEU A 496 -13.71 18.25 13.49
C LEU A 496 -15.22 18.02 13.41
N TYR A 497 -15.72 17.57 12.26
CA TYR A 497 -17.13 17.19 12.11
C TYR A 497 -17.55 16.11 13.12
N ARG A 498 -16.74 15.07 13.31
CA ARG A 498 -16.98 14.05 14.34
C ARG A 498 -17.03 14.65 15.74
N LYS A 499 -16.13 15.58 16.10
CA LYS A 499 -16.16 16.28 17.41
C LYS A 499 -17.43 17.10 17.59
N MET A 500 -17.87 17.81 16.54
CA MET A 500 -19.12 18.58 16.52
C MET A 500 -20.32 17.67 16.80
N LEU A 501 -20.38 16.51 16.13
CA LEU A 501 -21.43 15.52 16.33
C LEU A 501 -21.43 14.92 17.74
N ILE A 502 -20.26 14.57 18.29
CA ILE A 502 -20.15 14.06 19.67
C ILE A 502 -20.66 15.10 20.67
N ASN A 503 -20.20 16.34 20.55
CA ASN A 503 -20.63 17.44 21.39
C ASN A 503 -22.17 17.61 21.36
N ARG A 504 -22.78 17.30 20.21
CA ARG A 504 -24.21 17.43 20.01
C ARG A 504 -25.03 16.25 20.50
N ILE A 505 -24.62 15.02 20.19
CA ILE A 505 -25.43 13.80 20.39
C ILE A 505 -25.28 13.24 21.80
N VAL A 506 -24.07 13.29 22.39
CA VAL A 506 -23.81 12.72 23.73
C VAL A 506 -24.77 13.29 24.80
N PRO A 507 -24.99 14.61 24.91
CA PRO A 507 -25.92 15.16 25.89
C PRO A 507 -27.37 14.72 25.70
N LEU A 508 -27.73 14.29 24.48
CA LEU A 508 -29.09 13.90 24.13
C LEU A 508 -29.34 12.40 24.25
N ARG A 509 -28.29 11.59 24.41
CA ARG A 509 -28.36 10.12 24.30
C ARG A 509 -29.52 9.49 25.09
N ARG A 510 -29.81 9.97 26.30
CA ARG A 510 -30.85 9.39 27.16
C ARG A 510 -32.28 9.68 26.67
N HIS A 511 -32.47 10.67 25.82
CA HIS A 511 -33.77 11.09 25.30
C HIS A 511 -34.06 10.56 23.89
N ILE A 512 -33.04 10.11 23.18
CA ILE A 512 -33.15 9.64 21.79
C ILE A 512 -33.46 8.15 21.76
N ALA A 513 -34.55 7.77 21.10
CA ALA A 513 -34.94 6.40 20.78
C ALA A 513 -34.19 5.84 19.57
N GLY A 514 -33.87 6.70 18.60
CA GLY A 514 -33.12 6.34 17.41
C GLY A 514 -32.90 7.51 16.45
N VAL A 515 -32.14 7.27 15.39
CA VAL A 515 -31.92 8.22 14.28
C VAL A 515 -32.46 7.64 12.98
N ILE A 516 -33.30 8.41 12.29
CA ILE A 516 -33.91 8.08 11.01
C ILE A 516 -33.12 8.75 9.88
N PHE A 517 -32.53 7.92 9.03
CA PHE A 517 -31.95 8.30 7.76
C PHE A 517 -32.95 8.05 6.64
N THR A 518 -32.94 8.90 5.62
CA THR A 518 -33.94 8.85 4.56
C THR A 518 -33.34 8.76 3.16
N PHE A 519 -32.03 8.96 3.04
CA PHE A 519 -31.24 8.86 1.83
C PHE A 519 -29.79 8.55 2.16
N ASP A 520 -28.98 8.19 1.16
CA ASP A 520 -27.54 8.07 1.34
C ASP A 520 -26.87 9.45 1.30
N TRP A 521 -26.47 9.93 2.48
CA TRP A 521 -25.68 11.16 2.58
C TRP A 521 -24.24 10.88 2.99
N SER A 522 -23.56 9.96 2.32
CA SER A 522 -22.16 9.65 2.61
C SER A 522 -21.20 10.82 2.24
N PRO A 523 -20.18 11.14 3.08
CA PRO A 523 -19.82 10.50 4.35
C PRO A 523 -20.56 11.05 5.59
N VAL A 524 -21.43 12.06 5.44
CA VAL A 524 -22.13 12.74 6.55
C VAL A 524 -22.91 11.75 7.41
N MET A 525 -23.81 10.98 6.78
CA MET A 525 -24.61 9.94 7.44
C MET A 525 -23.73 8.90 8.13
N ARG A 526 -22.60 8.51 7.52
CA ARG A 526 -21.71 7.48 8.07
C ARG A 526 -21.02 7.90 9.37
N LEU A 527 -20.66 9.17 9.49
CA LEU A 527 -20.09 9.70 10.75
C LEU A 527 -21.14 9.85 11.83
N VAL A 528 -22.38 10.25 11.48
CA VAL A 528 -23.51 10.23 12.43
C VAL A 528 -23.76 8.80 12.91
N ALA A 529 -23.87 7.85 11.98
CA ALA A 529 -24.11 6.45 12.26
C ALA A 529 -23.00 5.82 13.13
N SER A 530 -21.73 6.19 12.89
CA SER A 530 -20.60 5.75 13.73
C SER A 530 -20.73 6.20 15.18
N ILE A 531 -21.16 7.43 15.42
CA ILE A 531 -21.34 7.94 16.78
C ILE A 531 -22.56 7.30 17.42
N CYS A 532 -23.64 7.08 16.65
CA CYS A 532 -24.79 6.32 17.11
C CYS A 532 -24.40 4.89 17.51
N GLU A 533 -23.52 4.22 16.76
CA GLU A 533 -22.96 2.90 17.12
C GLU A 533 -22.24 2.93 18.46
N GLU A 534 -21.30 3.87 18.65
CA GLU A 534 -20.54 4.03 19.89
C GLU A 534 -21.45 4.33 21.09
N LEU A 535 -22.53 5.08 20.85
CA LEU A 535 -23.49 5.42 21.87
C LEU A 535 -24.62 4.40 22.00
N GLN A 536 -24.66 3.32 21.20
CA GLN A 536 -25.74 2.34 21.21
C GLN A 536 -27.13 2.99 20.96
N ILE A 537 -27.21 3.89 19.97
CA ILE A 537 -28.44 4.51 19.48
C ILE A 537 -28.86 3.79 18.19
N PRO A 538 -30.07 3.20 18.14
CA PRO A 538 -30.60 2.57 16.92
C PRO A 538 -30.63 3.52 15.72
N ARG A 539 -30.22 3.02 14.56
CA ARG A 539 -30.24 3.72 13.28
C ARG A 539 -31.27 3.04 12.37
N VAL A 540 -32.23 3.81 11.85
CA VAL A 540 -33.27 3.32 10.93
C VAL A 540 -33.07 4.00 9.59
N LEU A 541 -33.02 3.24 8.50
CA LEU A 541 -33.07 3.78 7.15
C LEU A 541 -34.48 3.58 6.58
N ILE A 542 -35.10 4.67 6.13
CA ILE A 542 -36.37 4.67 5.38
C ILE A 542 -36.06 5.20 3.98
N PRO A 543 -35.76 4.33 2.99
CA PRO A 543 -35.42 4.77 1.66
C PRO A 543 -36.57 5.51 0.98
N HIS A 544 -36.23 6.57 0.24
CA HIS A 544 -37.21 7.42 -0.43
C HIS A 544 -37.09 7.41 -1.97
N GLU A 545 -36.00 6.86 -2.49
CA GLU A 545 -35.72 6.75 -3.92
C GLU A 545 -35.87 5.30 -4.37
N SER A 546 -36.50 5.08 -5.52
CA SER A 546 -36.58 3.78 -6.20
C SER A 546 -36.09 3.78 -7.62
N VAL A 547 -35.76 4.96 -8.16
CA VAL A 547 -35.33 5.10 -9.55
C VAL A 547 -33.87 5.52 -9.59
N PHE A 548 -33.07 4.70 -10.25
CA PHE A 548 -31.64 4.84 -10.39
C PHE A 548 -31.25 4.69 -11.86
N VAL A 549 -30.20 5.39 -12.27
CA VAL A 549 -29.62 5.23 -13.62
C VAL A 549 -28.94 3.87 -13.76
N ASP A 550 -28.40 3.36 -12.67
CA ASP A 550 -27.61 2.14 -12.60
C ASP A 550 -27.86 1.48 -11.24
N ARG A 551 -28.34 0.23 -11.25
CA ARG A 551 -28.58 -0.57 -10.03
C ARG A 551 -27.36 -0.61 -9.12
N GLU A 552 -26.15 -0.71 -9.68
CA GLU A 552 -24.88 -0.76 -8.94
C GLU A 552 -24.51 0.55 -8.25
N LYS A 553 -25.17 1.65 -8.62
CA LYS A 553 -24.94 2.99 -8.04
C LYS A 553 -26.03 3.45 -7.06
N TYR A 554 -27.06 2.64 -6.81
CA TYR A 554 -28.07 2.94 -5.79
C TYR A 554 -27.42 3.05 -4.39
N TYR A 555 -27.58 4.15 -3.65
CA TYR A 555 -26.92 4.35 -2.33
C TYR A 555 -25.39 4.16 -2.36
N TRP A 556 -24.73 4.76 -3.36
CA TRP A 556 -23.29 4.66 -3.57
C TRP A 556 -22.60 6.02 -3.44
N ASP A 557 -21.53 6.07 -2.64
CA ASP A 557 -20.68 7.26 -2.53
C ASP A 557 -19.66 7.33 -3.66
N ILE A 558 -19.67 8.42 -4.42
CA ILE A 558 -18.77 8.58 -5.56
C ILE A 558 -17.28 8.60 -5.21
N THR A 559 -16.93 8.97 -3.97
CA THR A 559 -15.53 9.14 -3.56
C THR A 559 -14.98 7.90 -2.87
N SER A 560 -15.62 7.42 -1.81
CA SER A 560 -15.19 6.24 -1.06
C SER A 560 -15.73 4.92 -1.61
N LYS A 561 -16.68 4.96 -2.56
CA LYS A 561 -17.39 3.79 -3.10
C LYS A 561 -18.15 2.98 -2.04
N ALA A 562 -18.37 3.57 -0.87
CA ALA A 562 -19.28 3.03 0.13
C ALA A 562 -20.64 2.78 -0.50
N SER A 563 -21.22 1.61 -0.26
CA SER A 563 -22.42 1.15 -0.97
C SER A 563 -23.40 0.37 -0.10
N THR A 564 -23.02 0.10 1.15
CA THR A 564 -23.81 -0.67 2.11
C THR A 564 -24.47 0.28 3.11
N PRO A 565 -25.78 0.12 3.40
CA PRO A 565 -26.43 0.86 4.47
C PRO A 565 -25.74 0.65 5.81
N VAL A 566 -25.54 1.73 6.55
CA VAL A 566 -25.01 1.72 7.91
C VAL A 566 -26.13 1.77 8.96
N ALA A 567 -27.38 1.50 8.61
CA ALA A 567 -28.49 1.46 9.55
C ALA A 567 -28.61 0.08 10.23
N ASP A 568 -29.15 0.03 11.44
CA ASP A 568 -29.48 -1.22 12.12
C ASP A 568 -30.70 -1.88 11.49
N ILE A 569 -31.68 -1.10 11.03
CA ILE A 569 -32.86 -1.61 10.32
C ILE A 569 -33.09 -0.78 9.06
N VAL A 570 -33.43 -1.45 7.96
CA VAL A 570 -33.95 -0.82 6.74
C VAL A 570 -35.43 -1.11 6.63
N LEU A 571 -36.26 -0.06 6.68
CA LEU A 571 -37.69 -0.10 6.38
C LEU A 571 -37.87 0.26 4.91
N GLY A 572 -37.55 -0.70 4.03
CA GLY A 572 -37.52 -0.52 2.58
C GLY A 572 -38.84 -0.89 1.90
N TRP A 573 -38.93 -0.58 0.61
CA TRP A 573 -40.16 -0.73 -0.15
C TRP A 573 -40.51 -2.20 -0.39
N GLY A 574 -39.66 -2.93 -1.11
CA GLY A 574 -39.91 -4.32 -1.53
C GLY A 574 -38.64 -5.07 -1.92
N GLY A 575 -38.80 -6.10 -2.76
CA GLY A 575 -37.75 -7.04 -3.15
C GLY A 575 -36.51 -6.38 -3.76
N MET A 576 -36.66 -5.35 -4.59
CA MET A 576 -35.53 -4.77 -5.32
C MET A 576 -34.49 -4.14 -4.40
N GLN A 577 -34.92 -3.31 -3.45
CA GLN A 577 -34.00 -2.71 -2.47
C GLN A 577 -33.40 -3.78 -1.55
N LYS A 578 -34.20 -4.79 -1.20
CA LYS A 578 -33.75 -5.92 -0.37
C LYS A 578 -32.62 -6.68 -1.08
N GLU A 579 -32.81 -7.04 -2.34
CA GLU A 579 -31.80 -7.71 -3.17
C GLU A 579 -30.53 -6.86 -3.29
N ILE A 580 -30.64 -5.59 -3.69
CA ILE A 580 -29.48 -4.70 -3.85
C ILE A 580 -28.66 -4.61 -2.56
N PHE A 581 -29.31 -4.39 -1.41
CA PHE A 581 -28.59 -4.26 -0.15
C PHE A 581 -28.01 -5.59 0.34
N THR A 582 -28.72 -6.71 0.14
CA THR A 582 -28.29 -8.03 0.60
C THR A 582 -27.14 -8.59 -0.26
N GLU A 583 -27.16 -8.38 -1.58
CA GLU A 583 -26.02 -8.62 -2.48
C GLU A 583 -24.76 -7.82 -2.07
N ARG A 584 -24.96 -6.73 -1.32
CA ARG A 584 -23.90 -5.89 -0.76
C ARG A 584 -23.51 -6.22 0.66
N GLY A 585 -24.02 -7.32 1.23
CA GLY A 585 -23.69 -7.76 2.57
C GLY A 585 -24.48 -7.05 3.68
N TYR A 586 -25.61 -6.42 3.36
CA TYR A 586 -26.60 -6.02 4.35
C TYR A 586 -27.38 -7.26 4.83
N PRO A 587 -27.56 -7.47 6.15
CA PRO A 587 -28.25 -8.65 6.65
C PRO A 587 -29.73 -8.68 6.26
N VAL A 588 -30.18 -9.82 5.71
CA VAL A 588 -31.56 -10.02 5.21
C VAL A 588 -32.58 -9.82 6.34
N GLU A 589 -32.25 -10.30 7.52
CA GLU A 589 -33.05 -10.26 8.74
C GLU A 589 -33.14 -8.86 9.37
N HIS A 590 -32.38 -7.88 8.87
CA HIS A 590 -32.46 -6.47 9.25
C HIS A 590 -33.24 -5.61 8.22
N PHE A 591 -33.65 -6.20 7.09
CA PHE A 591 -34.52 -5.55 6.12
C PHE A 591 -35.99 -5.88 6.41
N ARG A 592 -36.86 -4.87 6.41
CA ARG A 592 -38.32 -5.02 6.52
C ARG A 592 -38.96 -4.38 5.29
N SER A 593 -39.69 -5.19 4.52
CA SER A 593 -40.51 -4.69 3.42
C SER A 593 -41.76 -4.05 4.01
N VAL A 594 -41.84 -2.72 3.94
CA VAL A 594 -42.97 -1.93 4.42
C VAL A 594 -43.76 -1.30 3.28
N GLY A 595 -43.30 -1.41 2.02
CA GLY A 595 -43.87 -0.69 0.89
C GLY A 595 -43.39 0.76 0.83
N ALA A 596 -43.82 1.50 -0.18
CA ALA A 596 -43.41 2.88 -0.38
C ALA A 596 -44.44 3.88 0.19
N PRO A 597 -44.10 4.71 1.19
CA PRO A 597 -45.02 5.74 1.74
C PRO A 597 -45.54 6.72 0.68
N LYS A 598 -44.80 6.89 -0.41
CA LYS A 598 -45.19 7.73 -1.56
C LYS A 598 -46.42 7.17 -2.29
N PHE A 599 -46.56 5.84 -2.36
CA PHE A 599 -47.67 5.20 -3.07
C PHE A 599 -48.95 5.13 -2.25
N ASP A 600 -48.89 5.42 -0.93
CA ASP A 600 -50.06 5.32 -0.05
C ASP A 600 -51.25 6.16 -0.53
N THR A 601 -50.99 7.33 -1.11
CA THR A 601 -52.02 8.29 -1.53
C THR A 601 -52.67 7.96 -2.88
N HIS A 602 -52.06 7.11 -3.71
CA HIS A 602 -52.45 6.94 -5.12
C HIS A 602 -53.54 5.89 -5.31
N LYS A 603 -53.63 4.88 -4.43
CA LYS A 603 -54.60 3.78 -4.51
C LYS A 603 -56.06 4.27 -4.55
N ASN A 604 -56.38 5.32 -3.78
CA ASN A 604 -57.74 5.83 -3.60
C ASN A 604 -57.78 7.35 -3.71
N TYR A 605 -56.95 7.93 -4.60
CA TYR A 605 -56.89 9.38 -4.72
C TYR A 605 -58.23 9.97 -5.17
N GLN A 606 -58.67 11.02 -4.47
CA GLN A 606 -59.84 11.81 -4.84
C GLN A 606 -59.39 13.17 -5.32
N ALA A 607 -59.77 13.53 -6.55
CA ALA A 607 -59.44 14.82 -7.13
C ALA A 607 -60.11 15.96 -6.37
N GLN A 608 -59.35 17.01 -6.13
CA GLN A 608 -59.81 18.24 -5.50
C GLN A 608 -60.43 19.20 -6.53
N LEU A 609 -60.06 19.06 -7.80
CA LEU A 609 -60.54 19.89 -8.90
C LEU A 609 -61.36 19.07 -9.90
N THR A 610 -62.39 19.72 -10.46
CA THR A 610 -62.98 19.26 -11.73
C THR A 610 -62.00 19.46 -12.87
N ARG A 611 -62.16 18.72 -13.97
CA ARG A 611 -61.28 18.86 -15.15
C ARG A 611 -61.34 20.26 -15.74
N GLU A 612 -62.50 20.91 -15.70
CA GLU A 612 -62.70 22.30 -16.11
C GLU A 612 -61.90 23.29 -15.26
N GLN A 613 -61.90 23.10 -13.93
CA GLN A 613 -61.11 23.92 -13.02
C GLN A 613 -59.62 23.71 -13.25
N PHE A 614 -59.17 22.46 -13.33
CA PHE A 614 -57.79 22.12 -13.60
C PHE A 614 -57.29 22.76 -14.91
N CYS A 615 -58.04 22.57 -16.00
CA CYS A 615 -57.67 23.11 -17.30
C CYS A 615 -57.63 24.63 -17.29
N ARG A 616 -58.58 25.29 -16.59
CA ARG A 616 -58.58 26.76 -16.45
C ARG A 616 -57.33 27.30 -15.75
N LEU A 617 -56.84 26.61 -14.71
CA LEU A 617 -55.62 27.02 -14.00
C LEU A 617 -54.40 27.03 -14.92
N PHE A 618 -54.32 26.07 -15.85
CA PHE A 618 -53.19 25.92 -16.76
C PHE A 618 -53.40 26.56 -18.14
N GLY A 619 -54.56 27.17 -18.40
CA GLY A 619 -54.90 27.70 -19.74
C GLY A 619 -55.16 26.62 -20.80
N LEU A 620 -55.48 25.41 -20.35
CA LEU A 620 -55.72 24.21 -21.16
C LEU A 620 -57.22 24.05 -21.50
N GLN A 621 -57.54 23.17 -22.46
CA GLN A 621 -58.90 22.90 -22.91
C GLN A 621 -59.45 21.57 -22.32
N PRO A 622 -60.58 21.56 -21.59
CA PRO A 622 -61.08 20.35 -20.91
C PRO A 622 -61.33 19.15 -21.81
N LYS A 623 -61.74 19.39 -23.07
CA LYS A 623 -62.06 18.36 -24.06
C LYS A 623 -60.84 17.76 -24.77
N MET A 624 -59.68 18.42 -24.69
CA MET A 624 -58.45 17.92 -25.30
C MET A 624 -57.72 16.96 -24.35
N LYS A 625 -57.00 16.01 -24.92
CA LYS A 625 -56.16 15.05 -24.19
C LYS A 625 -54.93 15.75 -23.61
N ILE A 626 -54.59 15.48 -22.36
CA ILE A 626 -53.45 16.09 -21.66
C ILE A 626 -52.30 15.08 -21.56
N ILE A 627 -51.16 15.43 -22.15
CA ILE A 627 -49.89 14.75 -21.97
C ILE A 627 -49.15 15.46 -20.84
N LEU A 628 -48.84 14.76 -19.75
CA LEU A 628 -48.01 15.30 -18.67
C LEU A 628 -46.57 14.90 -18.90
N PHE A 629 -45.63 15.84 -18.99
CA PHE A 629 -44.20 15.57 -18.87
C PHE A 629 -43.73 15.90 -17.46
N ALA A 630 -43.47 14.86 -16.67
CA ALA A 630 -42.92 14.98 -15.33
C ALA A 630 -41.39 14.98 -15.38
N SER A 631 -40.77 16.12 -15.11
CA SER A 631 -39.32 16.24 -15.09
C SER A 631 -38.72 15.96 -13.71
N GLN A 632 -37.43 15.62 -13.68
CA GLN A 632 -36.66 15.48 -12.44
C GLN A 632 -35.20 15.92 -12.66
N PRO A 633 -34.47 16.27 -11.58
CA PRO A 633 -33.02 16.46 -11.66
C PRO A 633 -32.35 15.15 -12.03
N LEU A 634 -31.52 15.15 -13.09
CA LEU A 634 -30.75 13.98 -13.52
C LEU A 634 -29.24 14.16 -13.28
N ASP A 635 -28.81 15.33 -12.82
CA ASP A 635 -27.41 15.71 -12.61
C ASP A 635 -26.74 15.00 -11.42
N SER A 636 -27.53 14.42 -10.51
CA SER A 636 -27.04 13.51 -9.48
C SER A 636 -26.69 12.11 -10.01
N GLN A 637 -27.19 11.75 -11.19
CA GLN A 637 -27.06 10.41 -11.77
C GLN A 637 -26.31 10.40 -13.12
N LEU A 638 -26.24 11.55 -13.80
CA LEU A 638 -25.64 11.75 -15.12
C LEU A 638 -24.87 13.08 -15.19
N ASP A 639 -24.05 13.25 -16.23
CA ASP A 639 -23.46 14.55 -16.55
C ASP A 639 -24.55 15.61 -16.83
N LYS A 640 -24.41 16.78 -16.21
CA LYS A 640 -25.42 17.86 -16.25
C LYS A 640 -25.76 18.30 -17.68
N LYS A 641 -24.78 18.40 -18.58
CA LYS A 641 -25.03 18.82 -19.97
C LYS A 641 -25.86 17.77 -20.69
N THR A 642 -25.48 16.50 -20.54
CA THR A 642 -26.19 15.36 -21.13
C THR A 642 -27.63 15.25 -20.61
N ALA A 643 -27.83 15.44 -19.30
CA ALA A 643 -29.13 15.49 -18.66
C ALA A 643 -30.03 16.60 -19.22
N LEU A 644 -29.52 17.83 -19.34
CA LEU A 644 -30.30 18.96 -19.87
C LEU A 644 -30.62 18.79 -21.35
N THR A 645 -29.67 18.31 -22.16
CA THR A 645 -29.89 18.08 -23.60
C THR A 645 -30.98 17.03 -23.84
N SER A 646 -30.92 15.89 -23.15
CA SER A 646 -31.94 14.84 -23.30
C SER A 646 -33.34 15.30 -22.89
N GLN A 647 -33.48 16.03 -21.78
CA GLN A 647 -34.77 16.60 -21.36
C GLN A 647 -35.33 17.59 -22.38
N ARG A 648 -34.50 18.47 -22.92
CA ARG A 648 -34.95 19.46 -23.92
C ARG A 648 -35.40 18.81 -25.22
N LEU A 649 -34.67 17.79 -25.69
CA LEU A 649 -35.05 17.04 -26.89
C LEU A 649 -36.37 16.31 -26.68
N ALA A 650 -36.54 15.61 -25.55
CA ALA A 650 -37.77 14.91 -25.23
C ALA A 650 -38.99 15.85 -25.15
N ILE A 651 -38.83 17.03 -24.52
CA ILE A 651 -39.91 18.04 -24.44
C ILE A 651 -40.23 18.62 -25.82
N ASN A 652 -39.21 18.88 -26.64
CA ASN A 652 -39.40 19.39 -27.99
C ASN A 652 -40.21 18.40 -28.85
N ASP A 653 -39.81 17.13 -28.86
CA ASP A 653 -40.48 16.09 -29.64
C ASP A 653 -41.91 15.82 -29.12
N LEU A 654 -42.14 15.97 -27.81
CA LEU A 654 -43.48 15.91 -27.23
C LEU A 654 -44.39 17.06 -27.66
N LEU A 655 -43.86 18.27 -27.85
CA LEU A 655 -44.65 19.39 -28.37
C LEU A 655 -45.14 19.09 -29.79
N ASP A 656 -44.25 18.56 -30.64
CA ASP A 656 -44.58 18.16 -32.00
C ASP A 656 -45.59 17.00 -32.00
N ALA A 657 -45.35 15.97 -31.18
CA ALA A 657 -46.24 14.82 -31.07
C ALA A 657 -47.63 15.18 -30.51
N ALA A 658 -47.70 16.11 -29.55
CA ALA A 658 -48.97 16.62 -29.02
C ALA A 658 -49.78 17.34 -30.11
N ALA A 659 -49.13 18.18 -30.93
CA ALA A 659 -49.77 18.87 -32.03
C ALA A 659 -50.31 17.91 -33.10
N LEU A 660 -49.54 16.88 -33.46
CA LEU A 660 -49.96 15.84 -34.42
C LEU A 660 -51.18 15.04 -33.96
N ASN A 661 -51.36 14.89 -32.64
CA ASN A 661 -52.44 14.08 -32.05
C ASN A 661 -53.61 14.92 -31.50
N ASN A 662 -53.68 16.23 -31.79
CA ASN A 662 -54.68 17.15 -31.24
C ASN A 662 -54.77 17.06 -29.70
N ALA A 663 -53.61 16.93 -29.06
CA ALA A 663 -53.43 16.88 -27.61
C ALA A 663 -52.74 18.15 -27.10
N GLN A 664 -52.67 18.30 -25.79
CA GLN A 664 -52.01 19.43 -25.13
C GLN A 664 -50.95 18.93 -24.14
N LEU A 665 -49.85 19.68 -24.01
CA LEU A 665 -48.68 19.29 -23.20
C LEU A 665 -48.60 20.11 -21.90
N LEU A 666 -48.64 19.44 -20.74
CA LEU A 666 -48.31 20.04 -19.45
C LEU A 666 -46.89 19.64 -19.05
N VAL A 667 -45.98 20.60 -18.96
CA VAL A 667 -44.60 20.35 -18.52
C VAL A 667 -44.45 20.72 -17.04
N ARG A 668 -44.31 19.71 -16.18
CA ARG A 668 -44.06 19.91 -14.75
C ARG A 668 -42.56 19.95 -14.47
N LEU A 669 -42.06 21.10 -14.03
CA LEU A 669 -40.64 21.38 -13.77
C LEU A 669 -40.14 20.74 -12.47
N PRO A 670 -38.82 20.52 -12.29
CA PRO A 670 -38.32 19.85 -11.10
C PRO A 670 -38.35 20.78 -9.87
N PRO A 671 -38.52 20.22 -8.65
CA PRO A 671 -38.69 21.00 -7.42
C PRO A 671 -37.42 21.73 -6.96
N ASN A 672 -36.24 21.33 -7.46
CA ASN A 672 -34.96 21.98 -7.17
C ASN A 672 -34.78 23.32 -7.92
N LYS A 673 -35.78 23.76 -8.70
CA LYS A 673 -35.81 25.04 -9.44
C LYS A 673 -34.75 25.14 -10.54
N GLU A 674 -34.27 24.01 -11.06
CA GLU A 674 -33.34 23.98 -12.19
C GLU A 674 -34.03 24.34 -13.52
N ASP A 675 -33.36 25.13 -14.36
CA ASP A 675 -33.87 25.50 -15.69
C ASP A 675 -33.59 24.41 -16.74
N ILE A 676 -34.51 23.45 -16.82
CA ILE A 676 -34.44 22.37 -17.82
C ILE A 676 -34.90 22.80 -19.21
N LEU A 677 -35.70 23.87 -19.34
CA LEU A 677 -36.28 24.30 -20.61
C LEU A 677 -35.32 25.19 -21.42
N GLY A 678 -34.64 26.13 -20.76
CA GLY A 678 -33.95 27.22 -21.45
C GLY A 678 -34.93 28.22 -22.09
N ALA A 679 -34.39 29.35 -22.57
CA ALA A 679 -35.20 30.48 -23.05
C ALA A 679 -36.07 30.13 -24.27
N SER A 680 -35.56 29.33 -25.21
CA SER A 680 -36.26 29.00 -26.46
C SER A 680 -37.50 28.14 -26.22
N LEU A 681 -37.36 26.97 -25.57
CA LEU A 681 -38.51 26.10 -25.28
C LEU A 681 -39.52 26.76 -24.34
N ARG A 682 -39.05 27.53 -23.35
CA ARG A 682 -39.96 28.29 -22.48
C ARG A 682 -40.80 29.30 -23.26
N SER A 683 -40.20 29.99 -24.23
CA SER A 683 -40.93 30.91 -25.12
C SER A 683 -41.96 30.17 -25.97
N ILE A 684 -41.60 29.01 -26.53
CA ILE A 684 -42.53 28.17 -27.32
C ILE A 684 -43.73 27.76 -26.46
N ILE A 685 -43.49 27.22 -25.27
CA ILE A 685 -44.56 26.72 -24.39
C ILE A 685 -45.47 27.87 -23.93
N ASN A 686 -44.90 29.01 -23.52
CA ASN A 686 -45.67 30.16 -23.03
C ASN A 686 -46.53 30.84 -24.10
N ASN A 687 -46.13 30.77 -25.38
CA ASN A 687 -46.87 31.38 -26.49
C ASN A 687 -47.88 30.42 -27.14
N SER A 688 -47.93 29.16 -26.67
CA SER A 688 -48.84 28.15 -27.20
C SER A 688 -50.17 28.16 -26.43
N SER A 689 -51.27 27.89 -27.15
CA SER A 689 -52.59 27.66 -26.55
C SER A 689 -52.83 26.20 -26.16
N THR A 690 -51.90 25.30 -26.49
CA THR A 690 -51.98 23.85 -26.27
C THR A 690 -50.82 23.32 -25.44
N SER A 691 -50.10 24.18 -24.71
CA SER A 691 -49.11 23.73 -23.75
C SER A 691 -48.99 24.67 -22.57
N SER A 692 -48.58 24.13 -21.41
CA SER A 692 -48.45 24.90 -20.18
C SER A 692 -47.28 24.41 -19.33
N ILE A 693 -46.79 25.27 -18.44
CA ILE A 693 -45.70 24.96 -17.50
C ILE A 693 -46.26 24.98 -16.09
N ASP A 694 -46.01 23.91 -15.34
CA ASP A 694 -46.20 23.88 -13.90
C ASP A 694 -44.83 24.09 -13.21
N ASP A 695 -44.60 25.30 -12.71
CA ASP A 695 -43.28 25.78 -12.30
C ASP A 695 -42.98 25.43 -10.83
N GLY A 696 -41.81 24.83 -10.57
CA GLY A 696 -41.37 24.45 -9.22
C GLY A 696 -41.10 25.62 -8.26
N LYS A 697 -41.21 26.87 -8.70
CA LYS A 697 -41.28 28.03 -7.81
C LYS A 697 -42.62 28.14 -7.08
N CYS A 698 -43.71 27.74 -7.73
CA CYS A 698 -45.06 27.75 -7.19
C CYS A 698 -45.93 26.79 -8.01
N TYR A 699 -45.97 25.51 -7.62
CA TYR A 699 -46.82 24.54 -8.28
C TYR A 699 -48.29 24.91 -8.07
N LEU A 700 -49.09 24.85 -9.15
CA LEU A 700 -50.52 25.17 -9.05
C LEU A 700 -51.32 24.05 -8.39
N VAL A 701 -50.81 22.81 -8.48
CA VAL A 701 -51.46 21.60 -7.95
C VAL A 701 -50.44 20.59 -7.43
N SER A 702 -50.90 19.63 -6.64
CA SER A 702 -50.10 18.47 -6.20
C SER A 702 -49.75 17.54 -7.38
N PRO A 703 -48.68 16.74 -7.28
CA PRO A 703 -48.36 15.71 -8.27
C PRO A 703 -49.54 14.76 -8.53
N GLU A 704 -50.26 14.35 -7.48
CA GLU A 704 -51.41 13.45 -7.56
C GLU A 704 -52.56 14.07 -8.38
N GLU A 705 -52.86 15.36 -8.17
CA GLU A 705 -53.89 16.08 -8.93
C GLU A 705 -53.49 16.20 -10.41
N ALA A 706 -52.21 16.51 -10.68
CA ALA A 706 -51.69 16.57 -12.05
C ALA A 706 -51.78 15.22 -12.78
N ILE A 707 -51.43 14.11 -12.10
CA ILE A 707 -51.58 12.76 -12.65
C ILE A 707 -53.05 12.43 -12.88
N TYR A 708 -53.94 12.78 -11.94
CA TYR A 708 -55.36 12.49 -12.06
C TYR A 708 -55.97 13.11 -13.33
N HIS A 709 -55.64 14.34 -13.67
CA HIS A 709 -56.21 15.03 -14.85
C HIS A 709 -55.49 14.72 -16.16
N ALA A 710 -54.28 14.15 -16.12
CA ALA A 710 -53.55 13.74 -17.32
C ALA A 710 -54.17 12.50 -17.97
N ASP A 711 -54.09 12.43 -19.30
CA ASP A 711 -54.48 11.25 -20.08
C ASP A 711 -53.30 10.29 -20.31
N ILE A 712 -52.07 10.79 -20.29
CA ILE A 712 -50.85 9.99 -20.31
C ILE A 712 -49.74 10.70 -19.53
N ILE A 713 -48.93 9.92 -18.80
CA ILE A 713 -47.76 10.40 -18.08
C ILE A 713 -46.50 10.08 -18.88
N THR A 714 -45.65 11.07 -19.09
CA THR A 714 -44.39 10.93 -19.79
C THR A 714 -43.26 11.48 -18.92
N SER A 715 -42.09 10.87 -19.00
CA SER A 715 -40.91 11.30 -18.26
C SER A 715 -39.69 10.57 -18.80
N ILE A 716 -38.50 11.15 -18.62
CA ILE A 716 -37.27 10.39 -18.88
C ILE A 716 -37.11 9.27 -17.84
N ASN A 717 -37.07 9.58 -16.55
CA ASN A 717 -36.76 8.57 -15.52
C ASN A 717 -37.43 8.83 -14.15
N SER A 718 -38.68 9.30 -14.12
CA SER A 718 -39.39 9.63 -12.85
C SER A 718 -40.20 8.47 -12.26
N THR A 719 -40.34 8.45 -10.94
CA THR A 719 -41.32 7.61 -10.22
C THR A 719 -42.76 7.94 -10.61
N MET A 720 -43.03 9.17 -11.08
CA MET A 720 -44.36 9.58 -11.53
C MET A 720 -44.92 8.75 -12.69
N LEU A 721 -44.06 8.09 -13.48
CA LEU A 721 -44.49 7.13 -14.49
C LEU A 721 -45.29 5.99 -13.84
N PHE A 722 -44.77 5.43 -12.76
CA PHE A 722 -45.40 4.33 -12.04
C PHE A 722 -46.58 4.78 -11.17
N GLU A 723 -46.51 5.99 -10.59
CA GLU A 723 -47.67 6.60 -9.92
C GLU A 723 -48.87 6.77 -10.86
N GLY A 724 -48.62 7.10 -12.14
CA GLY A 724 -49.62 7.08 -13.19
C GLY A 724 -50.32 5.72 -13.32
N LEU A 725 -49.54 4.63 -13.39
CA LEU A 725 -50.08 3.26 -13.45
C LEU A 725 -50.96 2.94 -12.24
N LEU A 726 -50.52 3.29 -11.03
CA LEU A 726 -51.30 3.08 -9.80
C LEU A 726 -52.64 3.83 -9.81
N MET A 727 -52.73 4.94 -10.55
CA MET A 727 -53.96 5.72 -10.75
C MET A 727 -54.72 5.35 -12.03
N GLY A 728 -54.33 4.27 -12.72
CA GLY A 728 -54.98 3.81 -13.95
C GLY A 728 -54.73 4.71 -15.17
N ARG A 729 -53.63 5.47 -15.17
CA ARG A 729 -53.20 6.31 -16.30
C ARG A 729 -52.09 5.62 -17.11
N PRO A 730 -52.16 5.63 -18.45
CA PRO A 730 -51.05 5.23 -19.30
C PRO A 730 -49.77 5.99 -18.97
N ALA A 731 -48.62 5.34 -19.10
CA ALA A 731 -47.33 6.00 -18.94
C ALA A 731 -46.33 5.56 -20.02
N LEU A 732 -45.49 6.49 -20.48
CA LEU A 732 -44.48 6.27 -21.51
C LEU A 732 -43.14 6.87 -21.07
N SER A 733 -42.10 6.03 -21.00
CA SER A 733 -40.75 6.48 -20.70
C SER A 733 -40.09 7.09 -21.95
N LEU A 734 -39.45 8.26 -21.81
CA LEU A 734 -38.73 8.94 -22.89
C LEU A 734 -37.22 8.74 -22.71
N LYS A 735 -36.71 7.63 -23.21
CA LYS A 735 -35.32 7.17 -23.02
C LYS A 735 -34.33 7.84 -23.96
N TYR A 736 -34.31 9.17 -23.93
CA TYR A 736 -33.41 10.02 -24.75
C TYR A 736 -31.98 10.08 -24.20
N VAL A 737 -31.71 9.32 -23.14
CA VAL A 737 -30.41 9.09 -22.53
C VAL A 737 -30.39 7.66 -21.98
N HIS A 738 -29.21 7.03 -21.94
CA HIS A 738 -29.07 5.65 -21.48
C HIS A 738 -29.19 5.55 -19.95
N PHE A 739 -30.05 4.65 -19.48
CA PHE A 739 -30.22 4.27 -18.08
C PHE A 739 -30.95 2.91 -17.96
N ASP A 740 -30.88 2.29 -16.78
CA ASP A 740 -31.63 1.10 -16.41
C ASP A 740 -33.13 1.42 -16.34
N GLN A 741 -33.91 0.99 -17.34
CA GLN A 741 -35.34 1.26 -17.42
C GLN A 741 -36.12 0.29 -16.53
N VAL A 742 -36.03 0.51 -15.23
CA VAL A 742 -36.63 -0.36 -14.22
C VAL A 742 -38.14 -0.58 -14.43
N TRP A 743 -38.83 0.42 -14.99
CA TRP A 743 -40.27 0.36 -15.24
C TRP A 743 -40.68 -0.48 -16.45
N GLU A 744 -39.74 -0.90 -17.30
CA GLU A 744 -40.03 -1.81 -18.42
C GLU A 744 -40.63 -3.13 -17.91
N HIS A 745 -40.13 -3.63 -16.78
CA HIS A 745 -40.67 -4.82 -16.12
C HIS A 745 -42.09 -4.64 -15.57
N ALA A 746 -42.51 -3.41 -15.27
CA ALA A 746 -43.89 -3.08 -14.92
C ALA A 746 -44.80 -2.93 -16.16
N GLY A 747 -44.23 -3.13 -17.36
CA GLY A 747 -44.90 -3.01 -18.65
C GLY A 747 -44.83 -1.61 -19.27
N ILE A 748 -44.16 -0.63 -18.65
CA ILE A 748 -44.08 0.74 -19.17
C ILE A 748 -43.18 0.78 -20.42
N PRO A 749 -43.71 1.10 -21.61
CA PRO A 749 -42.91 1.17 -22.82
C PRO A 749 -41.95 2.37 -22.82
N ALA A 750 -40.94 2.31 -23.71
CA ALA A 750 -40.04 3.43 -23.97
C ALA A 750 -40.03 3.88 -25.42
N ALA A 751 -39.87 5.20 -25.59
CA ALA A 751 -39.51 5.83 -26.84
C ALA A 751 -38.12 6.47 -26.72
N ASN A 752 -37.19 6.08 -27.60
CA ASN A 752 -35.81 6.56 -27.59
C ASN A 752 -35.60 7.79 -28.50
N ASN A 753 -36.57 8.11 -29.35
CA ASN A 753 -36.51 9.18 -30.34
C ASN A 753 -37.93 9.58 -30.81
N ALA A 754 -38.02 10.65 -31.59
CA ALA A 754 -39.28 11.16 -32.13
C ALA A 754 -40.07 10.12 -32.94
N SER A 755 -39.40 9.25 -33.70
CA SER A 755 -40.08 8.25 -34.52
C SER A 755 -40.82 7.22 -33.68
N GLU A 756 -40.16 6.71 -32.63
CA GLU A 756 -40.75 5.76 -31.68
C GLU A 756 -41.86 6.42 -30.86
N LEU A 757 -41.66 7.67 -30.43
CA LEU A 757 -42.68 8.46 -29.73
C LEU A 757 -43.95 8.58 -30.57
N ASN A 758 -43.81 8.99 -31.83
CA ASN A 758 -44.93 9.16 -32.76
C ASN A 758 -45.62 7.84 -33.14
N ALA A 759 -44.90 6.72 -33.08
CA ALA A 759 -45.48 5.40 -33.32
C ALA A 759 -46.33 4.90 -32.13
N GLN A 760 -45.89 5.17 -30.89
CA GLN A 760 -46.52 4.60 -29.68
C GLN A 760 -47.61 5.50 -29.11
N LEU A 761 -47.38 6.82 -29.03
CA LEU A 761 -48.24 7.79 -28.35
C LEU A 761 -49.72 7.78 -28.79
N PRO A 762 -50.07 7.67 -30.10
CA PRO A 762 -51.48 7.74 -30.53
C PRO A 762 -52.35 6.65 -29.90
N SER A 763 -51.89 5.39 -29.92
CA SER A 763 -52.62 4.25 -29.34
C SER A 763 -52.83 4.41 -27.82
N MET A 764 -51.83 4.94 -27.12
CA MET A 764 -51.90 5.17 -25.68
C MET A 764 -52.88 6.28 -25.31
N LEU A 765 -52.96 7.35 -26.12
CA LEU A 765 -53.94 8.43 -25.94
C LEU A 765 -55.39 7.99 -26.18
N LEU A 766 -55.59 6.97 -27.02
CA LEU A 766 -56.88 6.31 -27.24
C LEU A 766 -57.27 5.34 -26.11
N GLY A 767 -56.37 5.09 -25.15
CA GLY A 767 -56.60 4.16 -24.04
C GLY A 767 -56.45 2.69 -24.42
N GLU A 768 -55.77 2.39 -25.53
CA GLU A 768 -55.57 1.02 -26.04
C GLU A 768 -54.46 0.27 -25.29
N TRP A 769 -53.68 0.97 -24.46
CA TRP A 769 -52.62 0.39 -23.65
C TRP A 769 -53.06 0.22 -22.20
N SER A 770 -52.75 -0.94 -21.62
CA SER A 770 -52.93 -1.22 -20.19
C SER A 770 -51.71 -1.97 -19.64
N PRO A 771 -51.37 -1.78 -18.35
CA PRO A 771 -50.28 -2.54 -17.74
C PRO A 771 -50.63 -4.02 -17.67
N SER A 772 -49.66 -4.90 -17.93
CA SER A 772 -49.89 -6.34 -17.82
C SER A 772 -50.07 -6.75 -16.36
N SER A 773 -50.91 -7.75 -16.12
CA SER A 773 -51.11 -8.32 -14.78
C SER A 773 -49.81 -8.87 -14.20
N GLU A 774 -48.96 -9.47 -15.04
CA GLU A 774 -47.62 -9.95 -14.67
C GLU A 774 -46.69 -8.81 -14.26
N GLY A 775 -46.67 -7.70 -15.02
CA GLY A 775 -45.85 -6.54 -14.71
C GLY A 775 -46.27 -5.85 -13.40
N MET A 776 -47.58 -5.78 -13.13
CA MET A 776 -48.09 -5.27 -11.85
C MET A 776 -47.78 -6.20 -10.68
N ALA A 777 -47.87 -7.52 -10.87
CA ALA A 777 -47.47 -8.49 -9.86
C ALA A 777 -45.97 -8.39 -9.54
N TRP A 778 -45.12 -8.26 -10.56
CA TRP A 778 -43.69 -8.00 -10.40
C TRP A 778 -43.45 -6.70 -9.63
N ALA A 779 -44.10 -5.60 -10.01
CA ALA A 779 -43.92 -4.30 -9.37
C ALA A 779 -44.34 -4.35 -7.89
N ALA A 780 -45.43 -5.05 -7.58
CA ALA A 780 -45.92 -5.23 -6.21
C ALA A 780 -44.94 -6.02 -5.33
N GLN A 781 -44.22 -6.99 -5.91
CA GLN A 781 -43.14 -7.69 -5.20
C GLN A 781 -41.90 -6.82 -5.02
N MET A 782 -41.53 -6.05 -6.04
CA MET A 782 -40.27 -5.28 -6.05
C MET A 782 -40.34 -3.95 -5.29
N PHE A 783 -41.50 -3.29 -5.31
CA PHE A 783 -41.72 -1.94 -4.77
C PHE A 783 -42.84 -1.85 -3.73
N GLY A 784 -43.47 -2.98 -3.40
CA GLY A 784 -44.54 -3.08 -2.41
C GLY A 784 -44.32 -4.25 -1.45
N VAL A 785 -45.41 -4.67 -0.81
CA VAL A 785 -45.43 -5.80 0.13
C VAL A 785 -46.10 -7.03 -0.48
N GLY A 786 -45.93 -7.22 -1.79
CA GLY A 786 -46.75 -8.14 -2.60
C GLY A 786 -48.03 -7.49 -3.14
N GLU A 787 -48.35 -6.29 -2.67
CA GLU A 787 -49.40 -5.41 -3.18
C GLU A 787 -49.08 -3.93 -2.87
N PHE A 788 -49.81 -3.01 -3.51
CA PHE A 788 -49.82 -1.58 -3.20
C PHE A 788 -51.06 -1.25 -2.37
N ASP A 789 -51.04 -1.58 -1.08
CA ASP A 789 -52.23 -1.59 -0.24
C ASP A 789 -52.65 -0.24 0.36
N GLY A 790 -51.75 0.76 0.31
CA GLY A 790 -51.97 2.07 0.89
C GLY A 790 -51.48 2.22 2.33
N LYS A 791 -50.80 1.22 2.90
CA LYS A 791 -50.52 1.13 4.35
C LYS A 791 -49.02 1.16 4.69
N ALA A 792 -48.16 1.65 3.80
CA ALA A 792 -46.73 1.65 4.08
C ALA A 792 -46.36 2.54 5.26
N SER A 793 -46.96 3.73 5.35
CA SER A 793 -46.76 4.65 6.48
C SER A 793 -47.26 4.06 7.80
N GLU A 794 -48.37 3.29 7.78
CA GLU A 794 -48.88 2.58 8.97
C GLU A 794 -47.88 1.55 9.48
N ARG A 795 -47.33 0.73 8.58
CA ARG A 795 -46.30 -0.27 8.92
C ARG A 795 -45.05 0.39 9.50
N ILE A 796 -44.59 1.49 8.91
CA ILE A 796 -43.43 2.23 9.45
C ILE A 796 -43.73 2.77 10.85
N ARG A 797 -44.90 3.39 11.07
CA ARG A 797 -45.29 3.89 12.41
C ARG A 797 -45.33 2.77 13.45
N ALA A 798 -45.82 1.58 13.08
CA ALA A 798 -45.85 0.42 13.96
C ALA A 798 -44.43 -0.06 14.34
N GLU A 799 -43.50 -0.09 13.38
CA GLU A 799 -42.10 -0.41 13.64
C GLU A 799 -41.45 0.65 14.56
N LEU A 800 -41.59 1.95 14.25
CA LEU A 800 -41.05 3.02 15.10
C LEU A 800 -41.65 3.01 16.51
N ALA A 801 -42.95 2.74 16.66
CA ALA A 801 -43.60 2.59 17.97
C ALA A 801 -43.05 1.39 18.74
N THR A 802 -42.78 0.28 18.05
CA THR A 802 -42.14 -0.89 18.65
C THR A 802 -40.75 -0.53 19.20
N ILE A 803 -39.94 0.19 18.41
CA ILE A 803 -38.60 0.67 18.81
C ILE A 803 -38.70 1.62 20.01
N ALA A 804 -39.68 2.53 20.02
CA ALA A 804 -39.89 3.49 21.12
C ALA A 804 -40.33 2.82 22.44
N SER A 805 -41.06 1.70 22.37
CA SER A 805 -41.68 1.06 23.53
C SER A 805 -40.72 0.28 24.45
N ASN A 806 -39.42 0.17 24.12
CA ASN A 806 -38.40 -0.61 24.84
C ASN A 806 -38.72 -2.11 25.08
N ASN A 807 -39.86 -2.64 24.62
CA ASN A 807 -40.28 -4.04 24.84
C ASN A 807 -39.58 -5.06 23.92
N LYS A 808 -38.87 -4.60 22.89
CA LYS A 808 -37.92 -5.39 22.11
C LYS A 808 -36.69 -4.53 21.84
N THR A 809 -35.54 -4.91 22.37
CA THR A 809 -34.26 -4.32 21.98
C THR A 809 -34.13 -4.54 20.46
N VAL A 810 -34.11 -3.47 19.67
CA VAL A 810 -33.65 -3.56 18.28
C VAL A 810 -32.28 -4.22 18.34
N ALA A 811 -32.13 -5.36 17.68
CA ALA A 811 -30.82 -6.00 17.56
C ALA A 811 -29.92 -5.03 16.78
N LEU A 812 -29.03 -4.36 17.52
CA LEU A 812 -28.06 -3.47 16.90
C LEU A 812 -27.15 -4.31 16.01
N ARG A 813 -26.82 -3.76 14.84
CA ARG A 813 -25.90 -4.44 13.94
C ARG A 813 -24.53 -4.51 14.62
N PRO A 814 -23.84 -5.66 14.57
CA PRO A 814 -22.48 -5.75 15.07
C PRO A 814 -21.58 -4.71 14.42
N SER A 815 -20.64 -4.16 15.20
CA SER A 815 -19.63 -3.23 14.72
C SER A 815 -18.87 -3.82 13.53
N ALA A 816 -18.28 -2.97 12.69
CA ALA A 816 -17.49 -3.47 11.56
C ALA A 816 -16.37 -4.44 12.01
N LEU A 817 -15.76 -4.18 13.18
CA LEU A 817 -14.72 -5.03 13.75
C LEU A 817 -15.25 -6.42 14.12
N GLU A 818 -16.41 -6.51 14.78
CA GLU A 818 -17.05 -7.78 15.12
C GLU A 818 -17.43 -8.56 13.85
N ARG A 819 -17.99 -7.88 12.85
CA ARG A 819 -18.31 -8.49 11.55
C ARG A 819 -17.09 -9.11 10.89
N LEU A 820 -15.97 -8.38 10.84
CA LEU A 820 -14.72 -8.89 10.25
C LEU A 820 -14.26 -10.20 10.92
N PHE A 821 -14.23 -10.24 12.26
CA PHE A 821 -13.79 -11.43 12.99
C PHE A 821 -14.79 -12.59 12.92
N ASN A 822 -16.09 -12.28 12.77
CA ASN A 822 -17.15 -13.27 12.50
C ASN A 822 -17.25 -13.69 11.03
N LYS A 823 -16.24 -13.40 10.19
CA LYS A 823 -16.20 -13.74 8.76
C LYS A 823 -17.41 -13.17 7.98
N GLN A 824 -17.88 -11.98 8.36
CA GLN A 824 -18.95 -11.25 7.68
C GLN A 824 -18.41 -10.08 6.86
N PRO A 825 -19.07 -9.70 5.75
CA PRO A 825 -18.60 -8.63 4.88
C PRO A 825 -18.50 -7.26 5.57
N ILE A 826 -17.52 -6.46 5.15
CA ILE A 826 -17.39 -5.03 5.47
C ILE A 826 -17.46 -4.19 4.20
N ASP A 827 -17.81 -2.91 4.30
CA ASP A 827 -18.03 -2.10 3.10
C ASP A 827 -16.73 -1.44 2.64
N VAL A 828 -16.08 -0.66 3.50
CA VAL A 828 -14.88 0.12 3.12
C VAL A 828 -13.70 -0.20 4.04
N MET A 829 -12.66 -0.79 3.47
CA MET A 829 -11.36 -0.96 4.12
C MET A 829 -10.38 0.12 3.69
N ALA A 830 -9.40 0.45 4.54
CA ALA A 830 -8.27 1.30 4.17
C ALA A 830 -6.93 0.69 4.55
N ILE A 831 -5.89 0.85 3.74
CA ILE A 831 -4.56 0.25 4.00
C ILE A 831 -3.42 1.11 3.42
N PRO A 832 -2.24 1.21 4.08
CA PRO A 832 -1.11 1.97 3.57
C PRO A 832 -0.28 1.13 2.60
N SER A 833 -0.93 0.64 1.54
CA SER A 833 -0.31 -0.15 0.48
C SER A 833 -0.29 0.61 -0.85
N SER A 834 0.71 0.33 -1.70
CA SER A 834 0.75 0.86 -3.05
C SER A 834 -0.21 0.12 -3.97
N ALA A 835 -0.70 0.79 -5.03
CA ALA A 835 -1.53 0.15 -6.04
C ALA A 835 -0.84 -1.06 -6.72
N THR A 836 0.49 -1.04 -6.79
CA THR A 836 1.29 -2.17 -7.29
C THR A 836 1.23 -3.36 -6.35
N ALA A 837 1.34 -3.17 -5.03
CA ALA A 837 1.23 -4.26 -4.06
C ALA A 837 -0.16 -4.91 -4.11
N ILE A 838 -1.22 -4.09 -4.19
CA ILE A 838 -2.61 -4.55 -4.31
C ILE A 838 -2.85 -5.38 -5.57
N ARG A 839 -2.20 -5.06 -6.70
CA ARG A 839 -2.32 -5.86 -7.94
C ARG A 839 -1.40 -7.08 -8.00
N ALA A 840 -0.41 -7.16 -7.10
CA ALA A 840 0.59 -8.22 -7.07
C ALA A 840 0.47 -9.05 -5.78
N THR A 841 1.33 -8.81 -4.80
CA THR A 841 1.46 -9.65 -3.61
C THR A 841 0.22 -9.67 -2.71
N GLN A 842 -0.61 -8.62 -2.75
CA GLN A 842 -1.83 -8.45 -1.94
C GLN A 842 -3.12 -8.62 -2.76
N ARG A 843 -3.05 -9.23 -3.96
CA ARG A 843 -4.18 -9.37 -4.90
C ARG A 843 -5.49 -9.87 -4.28
N TYR A 844 -5.39 -10.85 -3.39
CA TYR A 844 -6.57 -11.52 -2.82
C TYR A 844 -6.97 -10.98 -1.44
N MET A 845 -6.23 -10.00 -0.89
CA MET A 845 -6.45 -9.48 0.46
C MET A 845 -7.84 -8.87 0.62
N GLN A 846 -8.29 -8.05 -0.34
CA GLN A 846 -9.61 -7.43 -0.26
C GLN A 846 -10.73 -8.48 -0.19
N ALA A 847 -10.62 -9.56 -0.97
CA ALA A 847 -11.57 -10.66 -0.95
C ALA A 847 -11.51 -11.46 0.36
N MET A 848 -10.31 -11.76 0.88
CA MET A 848 -10.12 -12.45 2.17
C MET A 848 -10.70 -11.66 3.36
N LEU A 849 -10.68 -10.33 3.28
CA LEU A 849 -11.30 -9.44 4.25
C LEU A 849 -12.81 -9.24 4.03
N GLN A 850 -13.36 -9.83 2.95
CA GLN A 850 -14.73 -9.62 2.48
C GLN A 850 -15.10 -8.13 2.41
N ALA A 851 -14.16 -7.30 1.99
CA ALA A 851 -14.35 -5.86 1.85
C ALA A 851 -14.83 -5.50 0.44
N ARG A 852 -15.92 -4.73 0.32
CA ARG A 852 -16.42 -4.29 -0.99
C ARG A 852 -15.49 -3.29 -1.68
N THR A 853 -14.90 -2.38 -0.91
CA THR A 853 -14.00 -1.36 -1.43
C THR A 853 -12.71 -1.27 -0.62
N CYS A 854 -11.59 -1.07 -1.32
CA CYS A 854 -10.29 -0.79 -0.74
C CYS A 854 -9.81 0.64 -1.06
N VAL A 855 -9.58 1.44 -0.02
CA VAL A 855 -8.97 2.79 -0.09
C VAL A 855 -7.49 2.70 0.25
N LEU A 856 -6.62 3.29 -0.57
CA LEU A 856 -5.17 3.30 -0.35
C LEU A 856 -4.75 4.56 0.40
N THR A 857 -4.13 4.42 1.57
CA THR A 857 -3.76 5.57 2.43
C THR A 857 -2.36 6.12 2.20
N VAL A 858 -1.70 5.68 1.12
CA VAL A 858 -0.36 6.13 0.71
C VAL A 858 -0.25 6.23 -0.81
N GLY A 859 0.70 7.05 -1.28
CA GLY A 859 0.98 7.26 -2.70
C GLY A 859 0.32 8.52 -3.29
N PRO A 860 0.67 8.90 -4.53
CA PRO A 860 0.20 10.14 -5.18
C PRO A 860 -1.33 10.17 -5.39
N GLN A 861 -1.97 9.02 -5.38
CA GLN A 861 -3.43 8.86 -5.51
C GLN A 861 -4.20 9.01 -4.19
N PHE A 862 -3.53 9.05 -3.03
CA PHE A 862 -4.24 9.10 -1.76
C PHE A 862 -4.87 10.47 -1.52
N ASN A 863 -6.19 10.49 -1.38
CA ASN A 863 -6.95 11.64 -0.92
C ASN A 863 -7.52 11.37 0.47
N LYS A 864 -7.19 12.21 1.47
CA LYS A 864 -7.72 12.09 2.85
C LYS A 864 -9.25 12.06 2.89
N GLN A 865 -9.92 12.69 1.92
CA GLN A 865 -11.38 12.71 1.80
C GLN A 865 -11.97 11.30 1.59
N GLU A 866 -11.28 10.41 0.87
CA GLU A 866 -11.72 9.03 0.61
C GLU A 866 -11.77 8.19 1.89
N ALA A 867 -10.93 8.51 2.87
CA ALA A 867 -10.85 7.79 4.13
C ALA A 867 -12.01 8.07 5.10
N THR A 868 -12.89 9.04 4.79
CA THR A 868 -13.94 9.47 5.71
C THR A 868 -15.00 8.39 5.96
N SER A 869 -15.30 7.58 4.95
CA SER A 869 -16.32 6.52 5.01
C SER A 869 -15.77 5.16 5.41
N VAL A 870 -14.49 5.07 5.76
CA VAL A 870 -13.79 3.82 6.11
C VAL A 870 -14.40 3.20 7.35
N ASP A 871 -14.68 1.89 7.26
CA ASP A 871 -15.15 1.09 8.38
C ASP A 871 -13.97 0.65 9.27
N ILE A 872 -12.90 0.14 8.66
CA ILE A 872 -11.70 -0.40 9.34
C ILE A 872 -10.43 -0.01 8.60
N PHE A 873 -9.42 0.42 9.36
CA PHE A 873 -8.06 0.61 8.84
C PHE A 873 -7.23 -0.65 9.06
N PHE A 874 -6.56 -1.14 8.03
CA PHE A 874 -5.70 -2.31 8.06
C PHE A 874 -4.24 -1.90 7.99
N GLN A 875 -3.38 -2.59 8.73
CA GLN A 875 -1.95 -2.32 8.75
C GLN A 875 -1.15 -3.60 8.54
N TRP A 876 -0.33 -3.67 7.49
CA TRP A 876 0.54 -4.82 7.26
C TRP A 876 1.72 -4.83 8.24
N GLY A 877 1.75 -5.77 9.18
CA GLY A 877 2.79 -5.92 10.20
C GLY A 877 2.96 -4.73 11.14
N ILE A 878 3.79 -4.88 12.16
CA ILE A 878 3.97 -3.87 13.23
C ILE A 878 5.19 -2.96 13.07
N THR A 879 6.06 -3.21 12.09
CA THR A 879 7.23 -2.34 11.87
C THR A 879 6.80 -0.91 11.57
N GLU A 880 7.35 0.04 12.32
CA GLU A 880 6.96 1.45 12.26
C GLU A 880 7.44 2.16 10.99
N THR A 881 6.53 2.84 10.32
CA THR A 881 6.81 3.72 9.17
C THR A 881 5.99 5.00 9.28
N THR A 882 6.41 6.08 8.59
CA THR A 882 5.66 7.35 8.58
C THR A 882 4.23 7.17 8.05
N GLY A 883 4.04 6.37 6.99
CA GLY A 883 2.71 6.08 6.45
C GLY A 883 1.79 5.37 7.46
N LYS A 884 2.32 4.38 8.19
CA LYS A 884 1.59 3.68 9.25
C LYS A 884 1.22 4.63 10.40
N LYS A 885 2.17 5.48 10.85
CA LYS A 885 1.89 6.50 11.89
C LYS A 885 0.76 7.45 11.48
N ASN A 886 0.81 7.96 10.25
CA ASN A 886 -0.21 8.86 9.71
C ASN A 886 -1.58 8.18 9.64
N GLN A 887 -1.63 6.92 9.18
CA GLN A 887 -2.87 6.15 9.17
C GLN A 887 -3.43 5.96 10.57
N ARG A 888 -2.61 5.61 11.56
CA ARG A 888 -3.09 5.43 12.93
C ARG A 888 -3.61 6.74 13.53
N ALA A 889 -2.97 7.87 13.24
CA ALA A 889 -3.47 9.18 13.62
C ALA A 889 -4.83 9.47 12.98
N LEU A 890 -4.99 9.17 11.68
CA LEU A 890 -6.26 9.33 10.97
C LEU A 890 -7.37 8.42 11.51
N ALA A 891 -7.08 7.13 11.73
CA ALA A 891 -8.03 6.21 12.32
C ALA A 891 -8.50 6.69 13.71
N LYS A 892 -7.56 7.18 14.54
CA LYS A 892 -7.87 7.78 15.84
C LYS A 892 -8.73 9.04 15.73
N GLU A 893 -8.42 9.94 14.79
CA GLU A 893 -9.21 11.15 14.51
C GLU A 893 -10.65 10.83 14.14
N LEU A 894 -10.87 9.73 13.40
CA LEU A 894 -12.17 9.28 12.92
C LEU A 894 -12.89 8.31 13.88
N GLY A 895 -12.24 7.89 14.97
CA GLY A 895 -12.79 6.88 15.89
C GLY A 895 -12.95 5.50 15.24
N ARG A 896 -12.05 5.12 14.32
CA ARG A 896 -12.11 3.84 13.59
C ARG A 896 -11.08 2.84 14.10
N PRO A 897 -11.41 1.53 14.13
CA PRO A 897 -10.51 0.48 14.57
C PRO A 897 -9.36 0.28 13.59
N ILE A 898 -8.27 -0.30 14.12
CA ILE A 898 -7.11 -0.73 13.34
C ILE A 898 -6.94 -2.23 13.50
N VAL A 899 -6.79 -2.93 12.38
CA VAL A 899 -6.50 -4.35 12.34
C VAL A 899 -5.14 -4.57 11.70
N TYR A 900 -4.27 -5.25 12.43
CA TYR A 900 -2.98 -5.71 11.95
C TYR A 900 -3.16 -6.97 11.12
N ILE A 901 -2.52 -6.99 9.96
CA ILE A 901 -2.53 -8.14 9.05
C ILE A 901 -1.11 -8.57 8.73
N GLU A 902 -0.93 -9.86 8.53
CA GLU A 902 0.31 -10.44 8.04
C GLU A 902 0.01 -11.57 7.06
N ASP A 903 1.06 -12.05 6.37
CA ASP A 903 0.97 -13.31 5.63
C ASP A 903 0.47 -14.42 6.56
N GLY A 904 -0.52 -15.18 6.12
CA GLY A 904 -0.96 -16.37 6.84
C GLY A 904 0.09 -17.48 6.81
N PHE A 905 -0.15 -18.52 7.59
CA PHE A 905 0.83 -19.59 7.80
C PHE A 905 1.02 -20.51 6.59
N ILE A 906 0.06 -20.54 5.66
CA ILE A 906 0.14 -21.22 4.36
C ILE A 906 -0.01 -20.16 3.29
N ARG A 907 1.11 -19.57 2.85
CA ARG A 907 1.08 -18.32 2.10
C ARG A 907 0.90 -18.52 0.61
N SER A 908 1.71 -19.35 -0.03
CA SER A 908 1.77 -19.45 -1.50
C SER A 908 2.61 -20.65 -1.95
N LEU A 909 2.71 -20.86 -3.27
CA LEU A 909 3.63 -21.83 -3.83
C LEU A 909 5.08 -21.31 -3.73
N ASP A 910 5.40 -20.21 -4.40
CA ASP A 910 6.72 -19.58 -4.33
C ASP A 910 6.83 -18.58 -3.15
N ILE A 911 8.04 -18.12 -2.86
CA ILE A 911 8.31 -17.12 -1.81
C ILE A 911 7.75 -15.75 -2.18
N GLY A 912 7.42 -14.92 -1.17
CA GLY A 912 6.87 -13.58 -1.42
C GLY A 912 7.77 -12.65 -2.24
N LEU A 913 9.08 -12.90 -2.27
CA LEU A 913 10.03 -12.15 -3.09
C LEU A 913 9.85 -12.37 -4.61
N SER A 914 9.18 -13.45 -5.02
CA SER A 914 8.82 -13.73 -6.42
C SER A 914 7.68 -12.85 -6.94
N LYS A 915 7.08 -12.02 -6.07
CA LYS A 915 5.84 -11.26 -6.31
C LYS A 915 4.57 -12.12 -6.41
N GLU A 916 4.64 -13.42 -6.09
CA GLU A 916 3.47 -14.28 -6.04
C GLU A 916 2.45 -13.76 -4.99
N PRO A 917 1.15 -13.67 -5.36
CA PRO A 917 0.10 -13.24 -4.46
C PRO A 917 -0.03 -14.19 -3.26
N GLY A 918 -0.19 -13.62 -2.06
CA GLY A 918 -0.51 -14.41 -0.87
C GLY A 918 -1.93 -14.98 -0.95
N LEU A 919 -2.06 -16.26 -0.66
CA LEU A 919 -3.30 -17.04 -0.58
C LEU A 919 -3.91 -17.04 0.82
N SER A 920 -3.20 -16.51 1.82
CA SER A 920 -3.72 -16.38 3.18
C SER A 920 -3.20 -15.15 3.91
N ILE A 921 -4.01 -14.68 4.86
CA ILE A 921 -3.65 -13.63 5.81
C ILE A 921 -4.07 -14.03 7.23
N ILE A 922 -3.37 -13.49 8.23
CA ILE A 922 -3.78 -13.56 9.64
C ILE A 922 -4.17 -12.18 10.14
N LEU A 923 -5.22 -12.10 10.97
CA LEU A 923 -5.84 -10.87 11.45
C LEU A 923 -5.69 -10.71 12.97
N ASP A 924 -5.39 -9.49 13.43
CA ASP A 924 -5.30 -9.17 14.85
C ASP A 924 -5.66 -7.70 15.12
N ASP A 925 -6.48 -7.42 16.13
CA ASP A 925 -6.98 -6.07 16.45
C ASP A 925 -6.06 -5.30 17.43
N THR A 926 -4.92 -5.87 17.85
CA THR A 926 -4.09 -5.31 18.91
C THR A 926 -2.62 -5.17 18.52
N THR A 927 -2.01 -6.22 17.97
CA THR A 927 -0.61 -6.25 17.48
C THR A 927 -0.40 -7.43 16.52
N ALA A 928 0.79 -7.71 16.02
CA ALA A 928 1.02 -8.91 15.21
C ALA A 928 1.09 -10.18 16.08
N TYR A 929 0.71 -11.34 15.53
CA TYR A 929 0.71 -12.62 16.26
C TYR A 929 2.08 -13.02 16.85
N TYR A 930 3.18 -12.55 16.24
CA TYR A 930 4.55 -12.82 16.67
C TYR A 930 5.07 -11.84 17.75
N ASP A 931 4.28 -10.85 18.15
CA ASP A 931 4.68 -9.86 19.15
C ASP A 931 4.41 -10.37 20.56
N ALA A 932 5.47 -10.69 21.30
CA ALA A 932 5.42 -11.09 22.70
C ALA A 932 5.57 -9.89 23.66
N THR A 933 5.85 -8.69 23.15
CA THR A 933 5.95 -7.47 23.99
C THR A 933 4.58 -6.88 24.34
N ARG A 934 3.54 -7.27 23.59
CA ARG A 934 2.16 -6.84 23.75
C ARG A 934 1.22 -8.03 23.55
N ILE A 935 0.09 -8.05 24.25
CA ILE A 935 -0.87 -9.15 24.15
C ILE A 935 -1.61 -9.05 22.81
N SER A 936 -1.33 -9.98 21.90
CA SER A 936 -2.04 -10.14 20.63
C SER A 936 -3.45 -10.72 20.84
N ARG A 937 -4.34 -10.56 19.85
CA ARG A 937 -5.63 -11.25 19.82
C ARG A 937 -5.45 -12.76 19.89
N LEU A 938 -4.51 -13.31 19.12
CA LEU A 938 -4.23 -14.76 19.16
C LEU A 938 -3.84 -15.20 20.58
N GLN A 939 -2.99 -14.44 21.28
CA GLN A 939 -2.67 -14.74 22.67
C GLN A 939 -3.90 -14.66 23.58
N ARG A 940 -4.79 -13.66 23.40
CA ARG A 940 -6.04 -13.61 24.18
C ARG A 940 -6.93 -14.82 23.94
N LEU A 941 -7.06 -15.27 22.69
CA LEU A 941 -7.82 -16.48 22.37
C LEU A 941 -7.21 -17.72 23.02
N LEU A 942 -5.88 -17.84 23.02
CA LEU A 942 -5.20 -18.96 23.67
C LEU A 942 -5.26 -18.89 25.20
N GLU A 943 -5.22 -17.70 25.80
CA GLU A 943 -5.29 -17.54 27.25
C GLU A 943 -6.73 -17.68 27.78
N SER A 944 -7.66 -16.89 27.24
CA SER A 944 -9.02 -16.74 27.75
C SER A 944 -10.13 -17.14 26.79
N GLY A 945 -9.80 -17.65 25.60
CA GLY A 945 -10.78 -18.18 24.65
C GLY A 945 -11.45 -19.49 25.15
N PRO A 946 -12.58 -19.86 24.52
CA PRO A 946 -13.38 -21.00 24.96
C PRO A 946 -12.61 -22.32 24.93
N VAL A 947 -13.13 -23.30 25.66
CA VAL A 947 -12.77 -24.71 25.44
C VAL A 947 -13.40 -25.13 24.11
N LEU A 948 -12.59 -25.71 23.23
CA LEU A 948 -13.06 -26.16 21.92
C LEU A 948 -13.94 -27.41 22.05
N SER A 949 -14.94 -27.55 21.19
CA SER A 949 -15.73 -28.79 21.09
C SER A 949 -14.91 -29.94 20.51
N GLU A 950 -15.34 -31.18 20.73
CA GLU A 950 -14.67 -32.35 20.16
C GLU A 950 -14.66 -32.32 18.61
N ASP A 951 -15.71 -31.76 17.99
CA ASP A 951 -15.75 -31.56 16.53
C ASP A 951 -14.69 -30.56 16.06
N GLN A 952 -14.47 -29.47 16.80
CA GLN A 952 -13.44 -28.48 16.50
C GLN A 952 -12.03 -29.08 16.66
N LEU A 953 -11.80 -29.87 17.71
CA LEU A 953 -10.53 -30.58 17.92
C LEU A 953 -10.28 -31.62 16.83
N THR A 954 -11.30 -32.41 16.48
CA THR A 954 -11.24 -33.40 15.40
C THR A 954 -10.95 -32.75 14.05
N ARG A 955 -11.59 -31.62 13.74
CA ARG A 955 -11.30 -30.84 12.53
C ARG A 955 -9.84 -30.36 12.52
N SER A 956 -9.38 -29.76 13.62
CA SER A 956 -7.99 -29.31 13.75
C SER A 956 -7.00 -30.46 13.52
N ARG A 957 -7.25 -31.63 14.13
CA ARG A 957 -6.40 -32.82 13.97
C ARG A 957 -6.32 -33.28 12.51
N LYS A 958 -7.47 -33.41 11.83
CA LYS A 958 -7.53 -33.79 10.41
C LYS A 958 -6.82 -32.76 9.51
N ALA A 959 -6.97 -31.47 9.80
CA ALA A 959 -6.29 -30.42 9.05
C ALA A 959 -4.77 -30.48 9.26
N ILE A 960 -4.31 -30.72 10.49
CA ILE A 960 -2.89 -30.96 10.80
C ILE A 960 -2.38 -32.19 10.04
N GLU A 961 -3.06 -33.33 10.15
CA GLU A 961 -2.71 -34.58 9.43
C GLU A 961 -2.58 -34.31 7.93
N LYS A 962 -3.57 -33.65 7.32
CA LYS A 962 -3.56 -33.30 5.90
C LYS A 962 -2.37 -32.43 5.52
N ILE A 963 -2.02 -31.41 6.33
CA ILE A 963 -0.86 -30.55 6.10
C ILE A 963 0.44 -31.36 6.18
N VAL A 964 0.56 -32.25 7.17
CA VAL A 964 1.75 -33.08 7.41
C VAL A 964 1.92 -34.13 6.31
N GLU A 965 0.87 -34.86 5.95
CA GLU A 965 0.87 -35.89 4.90
C GLU A 965 1.22 -35.30 3.52
N ASN A 966 0.65 -34.13 3.20
CA ASN A 966 0.92 -33.43 1.95
C ASN A 966 2.16 -32.52 2.02
N ARG A 967 2.80 -32.44 3.19
CA ARG A 967 4.06 -31.73 3.43
C ARG A 967 3.96 -30.26 3.00
N VAL A 968 2.84 -29.63 3.35
CA VAL A 968 2.53 -28.23 3.02
C VAL A 968 3.12 -27.31 4.10
N SER A 969 3.82 -26.27 3.67
CA SER A 969 4.46 -25.27 4.52
C SER A 969 3.98 -23.85 4.15
N LYS A 970 4.56 -22.82 4.76
CA LYS A 970 4.34 -21.41 4.37
C LYS A 970 4.62 -21.17 2.88
N TYR A 971 5.70 -21.76 2.37
CA TYR A 971 6.08 -21.72 0.95
C TYR A 971 6.32 -23.14 0.46
N ASN A 972 5.87 -23.45 -0.76
CA ASN A 972 5.69 -24.83 -1.24
C ASN A 972 6.42 -25.13 -2.57
N HIS A 973 7.34 -24.26 -2.99
CA HIS A 973 8.18 -24.44 -4.18
C HIS A 973 9.44 -25.28 -3.93
N ALA A 974 9.83 -25.43 -2.66
CA ALA A 974 11.10 -26.07 -2.31
C ALA A 974 11.03 -27.58 -2.60
N PRO A 975 12.11 -28.20 -3.12
CA PRO A 975 12.15 -29.62 -3.41
C PRO A 975 11.81 -30.47 -2.17
N ASP A 976 10.93 -31.45 -2.37
CA ASP A 976 10.61 -32.48 -1.38
C ASP A 976 11.42 -33.73 -1.73
N VAL A 977 12.59 -33.84 -1.10
CA VAL A 977 13.58 -34.86 -1.43
C VAL A 977 13.99 -35.61 -0.18
N LYS A 978 14.26 -36.91 -0.32
CA LYS A 978 14.86 -37.69 0.76
C LYS A 978 16.29 -37.22 0.95
N LEU A 979 16.59 -36.74 2.16
CA LEU A 979 17.91 -36.23 2.52
C LEU A 979 18.73 -37.34 3.19
N ASN A 980 20.01 -37.46 2.81
CA ASN A 980 20.98 -38.33 3.49
C ASN A 980 22.07 -37.43 4.10
N ILE A 981 21.84 -36.96 5.32
CA ILE A 981 22.73 -36.02 6.03
C ILE A 981 23.22 -36.67 7.32
N GLY A 982 24.52 -36.56 7.60
CA GLY A 982 25.13 -37.12 8.81
C GLY A 982 25.33 -38.63 8.77
N VAL A 983 25.66 -39.20 9.93
CA VAL A 983 25.99 -40.61 10.09
C VAL A 983 24.70 -41.44 10.28
N PRO A 984 24.54 -42.58 9.60
CA PRO A 984 23.43 -43.50 9.83
C PRO A 984 23.37 -43.96 11.29
N GLY A 985 22.16 -43.99 11.89
CA GLY A 985 21.95 -44.42 13.28
C GLY A 985 22.33 -43.41 14.36
N ARG A 986 23.08 -42.34 14.04
CA ARG A 986 23.32 -41.23 14.96
C ARG A 986 22.09 -40.32 15.04
N LYS A 987 21.71 -39.93 16.26
CA LYS A 987 20.60 -38.99 16.52
C LYS A 987 20.89 -37.64 15.87
N LYS A 988 19.85 -37.00 15.33
CA LYS A 988 19.98 -35.75 14.55
C LYS A 988 19.10 -34.66 15.14
N ILE A 989 19.63 -33.44 15.11
CA ILE A 989 18.99 -32.26 15.69
C ILE A 989 18.96 -31.17 14.65
N LEU A 990 17.80 -30.52 14.51
CA LEU A 990 17.64 -29.39 13.61
C LEU A 990 17.74 -28.07 14.38
N VAL A 991 18.57 -27.15 13.90
CA VAL A 991 18.65 -25.78 14.39
C VAL A 991 18.23 -24.83 13.27
N ILE A 992 17.20 -24.03 13.52
CA ILE A 992 16.58 -23.16 12.52
C ILE A 992 17.14 -21.74 12.63
N ASP A 993 17.67 -21.23 11.52
CA ASP A 993 18.06 -19.84 11.37
C ASP A 993 16.88 -18.95 10.94
N GLN A 994 17.02 -17.64 11.11
CA GLN A 994 16.08 -16.64 10.59
C GLN A 994 16.81 -15.49 9.91
N ARG A 995 16.07 -14.73 9.09
CA ARG A 995 16.58 -13.52 8.47
C ARG A 995 16.99 -12.51 9.56
N TYR A 996 18.17 -11.90 9.41
CA TYR A 996 18.64 -10.87 10.32
C TYR A 996 17.74 -9.63 10.24
N GLY A 997 17.32 -9.12 11.42
CA GLY A 997 16.39 -8.00 11.52
C GLY A 997 14.94 -8.37 11.20
N ASP A 998 14.60 -9.65 11.20
CA ASP A 998 13.21 -10.12 11.20
C ASP A 998 12.46 -9.55 12.41
N GLN A 999 11.32 -8.91 12.15
CA GLN A 999 10.50 -8.29 13.18
C GLN A 999 9.98 -9.33 14.18
N SER A 1000 9.74 -10.58 13.76
CA SER A 1000 9.31 -11.66 14.63
C SER A 1000 10.37 -12.06 15.66
N VAL A 1001 11.66 -11.84 15.38
CA VAL A 1001 12.73 -12.08 16.35
C VAL A 1001 12.72 -11.00 17.42
N ALA A 1002 12.79 -9.73 17.01
CA ALA A 1002 12.86 -8.62 17.96
C ALA A 1002 11.60 -8.52 18.83
N SER A 1003 10.41 -8.67 18.24
CA SER A 1003 9.14 -8.62 18.97
C SER A 1003 8.84 -9.92 19.72
N GLY A 1004 9.43 -11.05 19.33
CA GLY A 1004 9.37 -12.31 20.06
C GLY A 1004 10.49 -12.46 21.10
N LEU A 1005 11.03 -11.36 21.64
CA LEU A 1005 12.07 -11.33 22.68
C LEU A 1005 13.37 -12.07 22.31
N GLY A 1006 13.62 -12.32 21.02
CA GLY A 1006 14.86 -12.87 20.50
C GLY A 1006 15.94 -11.80 20.33
N SER A 1007 17.20 -12.24 20.29
CA SER A 1007 18.37 -11.38 20.07
C SER A 1007 19.53 -12.16 19.46
N ASP A 1008 20.53 -11.46 18.91
CA ASP A 1008 21.79 -12.06 18.46
C ASP A 1008 22.43 -12.95 19.55
N MET A 1009 22.40 -12.49 20.80
CA MET A 1009 22.92 -13.23 21.95
C MET A 1009 22.13 -14.51 22.22
N ALA A 1010 20.81 -14.48 22.04
CA ALA A 1010 19.95 -15.66 22.21
C ALA A 1010 20.22 -16.69 21.11
N PHE A 1011 20.48 -16.27 19.86
CA PHE A 1011 20.91 -17.18 18.79
C PHE A 1011 22.26 -17.83 19.09
N ASP A 1012 23.22 -17.06 19.61
CA ASP A 1012 24.52 -17.61 20.02
C ASP A 1012 24.37 -18.57 21.20
N GLN A 1013 23.45 -18.28 22.12
CA GLN A 1013 23.15 -19.17 23.25
C GLN A 1013 22.49 -20.47 22.79
N MET A 1014 21.55 -20.39 21.85
CA MET A 1014 20.91 -21.56 21.23
C MET A 1014 21.93 -22.53 20.64
N LEU A 1015 22.88 -22.02 19.84
CA LEU A 1015 23.95 -22.87 19.30
C LEU A 1015 24.84 -23.45 20.41
N ARG A 1016 25.23 -22.64 21.40
CA ARG A 1016 26.07 -23.11 22.51
C ARG A 1016 25.42 -24.26 23.28
N ASP A 1017 24.14 -24.14 23.58
CA ASP A 1017 23.41 -25.16 24.33
C ASP A 1017 23.22 -26.44 23.52
N VAL A 1018 22.92 -26.32 22.21
CA VAL A 1018 22.86 -27.48 21.31
C VAL A 1018 24.21 -28.22 21.30
N PHE A 1019 25.32 -27.51 21.12
CA PHE A 1019 26.64 -28.15 21.13
C PHE A 1019 27.03 -28.74 22.48
N ARG A 1020 26.59 -28.12 23.58
CA ARG A 1020 26.88 -28.60 24.94
C ARG A 1020 26.08 -29.85 25.28
N ASN A 1021 24.81 -29.88 24.92
CA ASN A 1021 23.88 -30.92 25.36
C ASN A 1021 23.86 -32.13 24.41
N HIS A 1022 24.30 -31.93 23.16
CA HIS A 1022 24.17 -32.94 22.10
C HIS A 1022 25.47 -33.12 21.30
N ALA A 1023 26.60 -33.19 22.00
CA ALA A 1023 27.93 -33.31 21.39
C ALA A 1023 28.15 -34.62 20.60
N ASP A 1024 27.34 -35.64 20.86
CA ASP A 1024 27.35 -36.97 20.22
C ASP A 1024 26.36 -37.09 19.05
N CYS A 1025 25.53 -36.06 18.82
CA CYS A 1025 24.53 -36.01 17.77
C CYS A 1025 25.05 -35.33 16.49
N ASP A 1026 24.38 -35.56 15.36
CA ASP A 1026 24.54 -34.75 14.16
C ASP A 1026 23.64 -33.50 14.24
N ILE A 1027 24.25 -32.33 14.07
CA ILE A 1027 23.58 -31.03 14.22
C ILE A 1027 23.37 -30.44 12.83
N ILE A 1028 22.13 -30.43 12.38
CA ILE A 1028 21.70 -29.88 11.09
C ILE A 1028 21.33 -28.41 11.31
N ILE A 1029 22.01 -27.48 10.63
CA ILE A 1029 21.72 -26.05 10.76
C ILE A 1029 21.05 -25.58 9.47
N LYS A 1030 19.75 -25.31 9.51
CA LYS A 1030 19.01 -24.81 8.34
C LYS A 1030 19.11 -23.30 8.24
N GLN A 1031 19.89 -22.82 7.28
CA GLN A 1031 20.00 -21.38 7.01
C GLN A 1031 18.73 -20.87 6.30
N HIS A 1032 18.32 -19.63 6.60
CA HIS A 1032 17.11 -19.05 6.01
C HIS A 1032 17.27 -18.83 4.48
N PRO A 1033 16.26 -19.16 3.65
CA PRO A 1033 16.30 -19.00 2.19
C PRO A 1033 16.76 -17.62 1.69
N ASP A 1034 16.28 -16.52 2.30
CA ASP A 1034 16.72 -15.14 1.98
C ASP A 1034 18.25 -14.93 2.07
N ALA A 1035 18.95 -15.68 2.93
CA ALA A 1035 20.40 -15.62 3.06
C ALA A 1035 21.13 -16.52 2.06
N ILE A 1036 20.46 -17.56 1.57
CA ILE A 1036 20.96 -18.50 0.55
C ILE A 1036 20.87 -17.89 -0.85
N LYS A 1037 19.70 -17.33 -1.22
CA LYS A 1037 19.41 -16.85 -2.59
C LYS A 1037 19.43 -15.32 -2.78
N GLY A 1038 19.41 -14.51 -1.70
CA GLY A 1038 18.80 -13.15 -1.78
C GLY A 1038 19.54 -11.96 -1.15
N GLY A 1039 20.86 -12.00 -0.92
CA GLY A 1039 21.64 -10.80 -0.55
C GLY A 1039 21.40 -10.23 0.87
N LYS A 1040 20.45 -10.76 1.64
CA LYS A 1040 20.20 -10.38 3.05
C LYS A 1040 20.98 -11.29 4.01
N SER A 1041 21.38 -10.80 5.19
CA SER A 1041 22.05 -11.63 6.20
C SER A 1041 21.05 -12.45 7.03
N SER A 1042 21.51 -13.54 7.62
CA SER A 1042 20.82 -14.30 8.67
C SER A 1042 21.58 -14.22 9.99
N TYR A 1043 21.00 -14.76 11.07
CA TYR A 1043 21.63 -14.79 12.40
C TYR A 1043 22.78 -15.81 12.44
N PHE A 1044 22.68 -16.91 11.69
CA PHE A 1044 23.78 -17.84 11.43
C PHE A 1044 24.43 -17.57 10.07
N SER A 1045 25.16 -16.45 10.00
CA SER A 1045 25.92 -16.11 8.79
C SER A 1045 26.94 -17.21 8.43
N ASN A 1046 27.33 -17.29 7.16
CA ASN A 1046 28.35 -18.24 6.69
C ASN A 1046 29.65 -18.17 7.50
N GLU A 1047 29.97 -16.99 8.04
CA GLU A 1047 31.12 -16.80 8.92
C GLU A 1047 30.94 -17.40 10.30
N LYS A 1048 29.76 -17.20 10.91
CA LYS A 1048 29.44 -17.85 12.19
C LYS A 1048 29.37 -19.35 12.05
N LEU A 1049 29.02 -19.86 10.87
CA LEU A 1049 28.99 -21.29 10.55
C LEU A 1049 30.31 -21.84 10.01
N ALA A 1050 31.35 -21.03 9.84
CA ALA A 1050 32.62 -21.49 9.25
C ALA A 1050 33.30 -22.60 10.07
N PHE A 1051 33.01 -22.71 11.37
CA PHE A 1051 33.51 -23.80 12.22
C PHE A 1051 32.97 -25.17 11.80
N SER A 1052 31.80 -25.23 11.15
CA SER A 1052 31.18 -26.49 10.71
C SER A 1052 32.05 -27.27 9.72
N HIS A 1053 32.90 -26.58 8.95
CA HIS A 1053 33.90 -27.23 8.07
C HIS A 1053 34.95 -28.05 8.82
N TYR A 1054 35.08 -27.85 10.13
CA TYR A 1054 36.05 -28.55 10.97
C TYR A 1054 35.37 -29.48 11.99
N MET A 1055 34.06 -29.70 11.87
CA MET A 1055 33.29 -30.59 12.74
C MET A 1055 32.51 -31.59 11.91
N ASP A 1056 32.83 -32.88 12.07
CA ASP A 1056 32.24 -33.96 11.27
C ASP A 1056 30.76 -34.20 11.58
N ASN A 1057 30.26 -33.64 12.69
CA ASN A 1057 28.89 -33.78 13.15
C ASN A 1057 28.05 -32.51 13.00
N VAL A 1058 28.49 -31.51 12.22
CA VAL A 1058 27.72 -30.26 12.00
C VAL A 1058 27.47 -30.05 10.51
N HIS A 1059 26.19 -30.05 10.12
CA HIS A 1059 25.74 -30.10 8.74
C HIS A 1059 24.90 -28.88 8.37
N PRO A 1060 25.50 -27.82 7.80
CA PRO A 1060 24.74 -26.64 7.36
C PRO A 1060 23.95 -26.94 6.07
N ILE A 1061 22.64 -26.63 6.08
CA ILE A 1061 21.76 -26.73 4.92
C ILE A 1061 21.62 -25.35 4.29
N LEU A 1062 22.32 -25.19 3.17
CA LEU A 1062 22.48 -23.94 2.42
C LEU A 1062 21.73 -23.96 1.08
N PHE A 1063 20.70 -24.80 0.96
CA PHE A 1063 19.83 -24.89 -0.21
C PHE A 1063 18.36 -24.91 0.23
N ASP A 1064 17.46 -24.64 -0.72
CA ASP A 1064 16.03 -24.73 -0.46
C ASP A 1064 15.59 -26.19 -0.41
N VAL A 1065 14.85 -26.52 0.63
CA VAL A 1065 14.30 -27.85 0.86
C VAL A 1065 12.99 -27.71 1.62
N ASN A 1066 12.04 -28.59 1.33
CA ASN A 1066 10.79 -28.66 2.07
C ASN A 1066 11.09 -28.92 3.57
N PRO A 1067 10.51 -28.15 4.51
CA PRO A 1067 10.69 -28.36 5.95
C PRO A 1067 10.44 -29.81 6.41
N PHE A 1068 9.44 -30.49 5.86
CA PHE A 1068 9.10 -31.85 6.25
C PHE A 1068 10.19 -32.86 5.90
N SER A 1069 10.98 -32.62 4.85
CA SER A 1069 12.16 -33.45 4.53
C SER A 1069 13.23 -33.37 5.61
N LEU A 1070 13.32 -32.26 6.34
CA LEU A 1070 14.20 -32.11 7.49
C LEU A 1070 13.60 -32.78 8.73
N PHE A 1071 12.27 -32.66 8.92
CA PHE A 1071 11.58 -33.27 10.05
C PHE A 1071 11.67 -34.80 10.00
N ASP A 1072 11.65 -35.43 8.83
CA ASP A 1072 11.85 -36.89 8.70
C ASP A 1072 13.19 -37.38 9.29
N LEU A 1073 14.19 -36.50 9.40
CA LEU A 1073 15.54 -36.87 9.84
C LEU A 1073 15.78 -36.66 11.34
N VAL A 1074 15.01 -35.81 12.00
CA VAL A 1074 15.31 -35.30 13.35
C VAL A 1074 14.20 -35.62 14.34
N ASP A 1075 14.56 -35.67 15.62
CA ASP A 1075 13.60 -35.82 16.72
C ASP A 1075 13.40 -34.51 17.49
N GLU A 1076 14.41 -33.64 17.48
CA GLU A 1076 14.45 -32.37 18.20
C GLU A 1076 14.74 -31.20 17.25
N VAL A 1077 14.01 -30.10 17.45
CA VAL A 1077 14.12 -28.88 16.66
C VAL A 1077 14.31 -27.67 17.58
N TYR A 1078 15.31 -26.86 17.28
CA TYR A 1078 15.65 -25.63 18.00
C TYR A 1078 15.30 -24.42 17.14
N ALA A 1079 14.40 -23.58 17.65
CA ALA A 1079 13.92 -22.40 16.95
C ALA A 1079 14.04 -21.15 17.84
N MET A 1080 14.30 -19.99 17.21
CA MET A 1080 14.15 -18.71 17.90
C MET A 1080 12.67 -18.31 17.94
N THR A 1081 12.11 -17.87 16.80
CA THR A 1081 10.69 -17.52 16.66
C THR A 1081 10.08 -17.98 15.34
N SER A 1082 10.81 -18.79 14.57
CA SER A 1082 10.41 -19.24 13.22
C SER A 1082 9.10 -20.02 13.25
N GLY A 1083 8.24 -19.80 12.25
CA GLY A 1083 7.02 -20.60 12.05
C GLY A 1083 7.30 -22.09 11.84
N MET A 1084 8.48 -22.45 11.34
CA MET A 1084 8.91 -23.84 11.18
C MET A 1084 8.96 -24.63 12.50
N GLY A 1085 9.10 -23.96 13.65
CA GLY A 1085 8.99 -24.65 14.93
C GLY A 1085 7.57 -25.15 15.19
N PHE A 1086 6.53 -24.44 14.75
CA PHE A 1086 5.16 -24.94 14.84
C PHE A 1086 4.89 -26.09 13.86
N GLU A 1087 5.46 -26.01 12.65
CA GLU A 1087 5.42 -27.10 11.67
C GLU A 1087 6.09 -28.37 12.21
N ALA A 1088 7.19 -28.22 12.95
CA ALA A 1088 7.86 -29.32 13.63
C ALA A 1088 6.98 -29.96 14.73
N LEU A 1089 6.24 -29.16 15.52
CA LEU A 1089 5.26 -29.70 16.47
C LEU A 1089 4.16 -30.50 15.76
N MET A 1090 3.64 -29.98 14.65
CA MET A 1090 2.66 -30.70 13.80
C MET A 1090 3.22 -32.03 13.27
N ALA A 1091 4.51 -32.08 12.96
CA ALA A 1091 5.22 -33.30 12.55
C ALA A 1091 5.65 -34.21 13.73
N GLY A 1092 5.16 -33.95 14.96
CA GLY A 1092 5.42 -34.77 16.15
C GLY A 1092 6.83 -34.62 16.73
N LYS A 1093 7.53 -33.51 16.46
CA LYS A 1093 8.90 -33.26 16.95
C LYS A 1093 8.91 -32.53 18.27
N THR A 1094 9.96 -32.75 19.07
CA THR A 1094 10.21 -31.96 20.27
C THR A 1094 10.79 -30.61 19.86
N VAL A 1095 10.20 -29.50 20.32
CA VAL A 1095 10.60 -28.15 19.90
C VAL A 1095 11.09 -27.32 21.08
N HIS A 1096 12.28 -26.76 20.93
CA HIS A 1096 12.92 -25.84 21.89
C HIS A 1096 12.85 -24.40 21.37
N CYS A 1097 12.31 -23.49 22.16
CA CYS A 1097 12.13 -22.09 21.80
C CYS A 1097 13.08 -21.19 22.59
N TYR A 1098 13.96 -20.47 21.88
CA TYR A 1098 14.87 -19.48 22.48
C TYR A 1098 14.32 -18.05 22.46
N GLY A 1099 13.35 -17.78 21.61
CA GLY A 1099 12.47 -16.61 21.69
C GLY A 1099 11.09 -17.04 22.16
N VAL A 1100 10.11 -16.16 21.96
CA VAL A 1100 8.71 -16.38 22.33
C VAL A 1100 7.81 -16.23 21.10
N PRO A 1101 7.80 -17.20 20.16
CA PRO A 1101 6.83 -17.25 19.08
C PRO A 1101 5.41 -17.46 19.61
N PHE A 1102 4.39 -17.36 18.74
CA PHE A 1102 2.99 -17.48 19.16
C PHE A 1102 2.63 -18.82 19.82
N TYR A 1103 3.37 -19.89 19.48
CA TYR A 1103 3.14 -21.25 19.97
C TYR A 1103 3.97 -21.63 21.20
N ALA A 1104 4.87 -20.76 21.68
CA ALA A 1104 5.65 -20.98 22.90
C ALA A 1104 4.85 -20.67 24.18
N GLY A 1105 5.19 -21.25 25.32
CA GLY A 1105 4.62 -20.92 26.62
C GLY A 1105 3.24 -21.52 26.89
N TRP A 1106 2.79 -22.48 26.08
CA TRP A 1106 1.49 -23.15 26.22
C TRP A 1106 1.61 -24.63 26.64
N GLY A 1107 2.82 -25.09 26.96
CA GLY A 1107 3.10 -26.48 27.36
C GLY A 1107 3.40 -27.44 26.21
N GLN A 1108 3.46 -26.97 24.95
CA GLN A 1108 3.84 -27.79 23.79
C GLN A 1108 5.32 -27.68 23.41
N THR A 1109 6.07 -26.75 24.02
CA THR A 1109 7.47 -26.45 23.71
C THR A 1109 8.34 -26.43 24.96
N GLN A 1110 9.65 -26.59 24.78
CA GLN A 1110 10.66 -26.35 25.79
C GLN A 1110 11.17 -24.92 25.68
N ASP A 1111 10.64 -24.03 26.51
CA ASP A 1111 10.87 -22.59 26.38
C ASP A 1111 12.02 -22.10 27.27
N GLN A 1112 12.97 -21.38 26.68
CA GLN A 1112 14.08 -20.73 27.41
C GLN A 1112 13.70 -19.36 27.98
N GLN A 1113 12.59 -18.81 27.50
CA GLN A 1113 12.03 -17.55 27.98
C GLN A 1113 10.55 -17.76 28.30
N SER A 1114 10.13 -17.28 29.48
CA SER A 1114 8.75 -17.33 29.91
C SER A 1114 8.07 -15.98 29.75
N VAL A 1115 6.80 -15.97 29.34
CA VAL A 1115 5.94 -14.78 29.36
C VAL A 1115 4.87 -14.96 30.43
N SER A 1116 4.85 -14.08 31.42
CA SER A 1116 3.95 -14.16 32.58
C SER A 1116 2.46 -14.09 32.24
N SER A 1117 2.12 -13.61 31.04
CA SER A 1117 0.74 -13.49 30.55
C SER A 1117 0.23 -14.72 29.79
N ARG A 1118 1.03 -15.80 29.68
CA ARG A 1118 0.59 -17.10 29.14
C ARG A 1118 0.59 -18.10 30.28
N THR A 1119 -0.57 -18.32 30.89
CA THR A 1119 -0.69 -19.14 32.11
C THR A 1119 -1.39 -20.47 31.88
N ARG A 1120 -2.08 -20.61 30.74
CA ARG A 1120 -2.84 -21.81 30.40
C ARG A 1120 -1.97 -22.84 29.65
N VAL A 1121 -2.29 -24.12 29.83
CA VAL A 1121 -1.78 -25.21 28.97
C VAL A 1121 -2.77 -25.43 27.82
N ARG A 1122 -2.27 -25.49 26.58
CA ARG A 1122 -3.07 -25.76 25.37
C ARG A 1122 -2.50 -26.95 24.62
N SER A 1123 -3.39 -27.76 24.05
CA SER A 1123 -3.04 -28.79 23.07
C SER A 1123 -2.57 -28.18 21.75
N LEU A 1124 -1.87 -28.98 20.95
CA LEU A 1124 -1.46 -28.59 19.59
C LEU A 1124 -2.67 -28.22 18.73
N GLU A 1125 -3.77 -28.99 18.82
CA GLU A 1125 -5.01 -28.76 18.09
C GLU A 1125 -5.70 -27.45 18.47
N GLU A 1126 -5.64 -27.05 19.75
CA GLU A 1126 -6.15 -25.75 20.18
C GLU A 1126 -5.30 -24.60 19.63
N ILE A 1127 -3.97 -24.71 19.69
CA ILE A 1127 -3.07 -23.70 19.13
C ILE A 1127 -3.31 -23.55 17.62
N PHE A 1128 -3.43 -24.69 16.92
CA PHE A 1128 -3.74 -24.73 15.49
C PHE A 1128 -5.10 -24.10 15.20
N HIS A 1129 -6.14 -24.44 15.97
CA HIS A 1129 -7.49 -23.91 15.76
C HIS A 1129 -7.51 -22.38 15.80
N PHE A 1130 -6.99 -21.79 16.87
CA PHE A 1130 -7.03 -20.34 17.02
C PHE A 1130 -6.14 -19.61 16.00
N ALA A 1131 -5.03 -20.23 15.58
CA ALA A 1131 -4.08 -19.64 14.64
C ALA A 1131 -4.50 -19.80 13.16
N TYR A 1132 -4.75 -21.04 12.72
CA TYR A 1132 -5.02 -21.38 11.32
C TYR A 1132 -6.51 -21.32 10.97
N ILE A 1133 -7.44 -21.59 11.89
CA ILE A 1133 -8.87 -21.63 11.57
C ILE A 1133 -9.57 -20.32 11.93
N GLU A 1134 -9.37 -19.82 13.16
CA GLU A 1134 -10.10 -18.65 13.66
C GLU A 1134 -9.49 -17.32 13.17
N SER A 1135 -8.18 -17.15 13.36
CA SER A 1135 -7.49 -15.88 13.11
C SER A 1135 -7.06 -15.69 11.65
N SER A 1136 -7.06 -16.75 10.84
CA SER A 1136 -6.60 -16.70 9.44
C SER A 1136 -7.76 -16.68 8.43
N ARG A 1137 -7.47 -16.22 7.21
CA ARG A 1137 -8.36 -16.23 6.05
C ARG A 1137 -7.60 -16.79 4.85
N TYR A 1138 -8.27 -17.54 3.99
CA TYR A 1138 -7.67 -18.19 2.83
C TYR A 1138 -8.44 -17.85 1.56
N PHE A 1139 -7.77 -17.87 0.41
CA PHE A 1139 -8.38 -17.60 -0.89
C PHE A 1139 -7.99 -18.64 -1.91
N HIS A 1140 -8.96 -19.10 -2.69
CA HIS A 1140 -8.74 -20.03 -3.80
C HIS A 1140 -8.76 -19.27 -5.14
N PRO A 1141 -7.61 -19.09 -5.84
CA PRO A 1141 -7.51 -18.27 -7.04
C PRO A 1141 -8.40 -18.70 -8.22
N VAL A 1142 -8.54 -20.02 -8.45
CA VAL A 1142 -9.32 -20.55 -9.58
C VAL A 1142 -10.83 -20.46 -9.32
N ARG A 1143 -11.29 -20.85 -8.11
CA ARG A 1143 -12.69 -20.71 -7.67
C ARG A 1143 -13.09 -19.25 -7.40
N ASN A 1144 -12.11 -18.36 -7.25
CA ASN A 1144 -12.27 -16.93 -6.99
C ASN A 1144 -13.12 -16.62 -5.73
N GLU A 1145 -12.88 -17.37 -4.65
CA GLU A 1145 -13.62 -17.23 -3.40
C GLU A 1145 -12.74 -17.45 -2.16
N VAL A 1146 -13.26 -17.00 -1.02
CA VAL A 1146 -12.67 -17.27 0.31
C VAL A 1146 -12.98 -18.72 0.67
N VAL A 1147 -11.96 -19.45 1.11
CA VAL A 1147 -12.06 -20.87 1.44
C VAL A 1147 -11.53 -21.16 2.84
N GLU A 1148 -11.68 -22.40 3.29
CA GLU A 1148 -11.12 -22.84 4.56
C GLU A 1148 -9.69 -23.41 4.37
N VAL A 1149 -9.00 -23.70 5.48
CA VAL A 1149 -7.59 -24.13 5.43
C VAL A 1149 -7.40 -25.43 4.65
N GLU A 1150 -8.39 -26.32 4.69
CA GLU A 1150 -8.35 -27.61 4.02
C GLU A 1150 -8.36 -27.48 2.48
N ASP A 1151 -9.10 -26.50 1.95
CA ASP A 1151 -9.22 -26.23 0.51
C ASP A 1151 -7.95 -25.58 -0.06
N VAL A 1152 -7.31 -24.66 0.68
CA VAL A 1152 -6.07 -24.03 0.22
C VAL A 1152 -4.91 -25.03 0.17
N VAL A 1153 -4.93 -26.02 1.06
CA VAL A 1153 -3.98 -27.13 1.06
C VAL A 1153 -4.15 -27.96 -0.21
N ASP A 1154 -5.38 -28.37 -0.55
CA ASP A 1154 -5.66 -29.10 -1.80
C ASP A 1154 -5.22 -28.31 -3.03
N TYR A 1155 -5.49 -27.01 -3.05
CA TYR A 1155 -5.05 -26.15 -4.14
C TYR A 1155 -3.52 -26.13 -4.29
N ILE A 1156 -2.78 -25.97 -3.19
CA ILE A 1156 -1.32 -25.97 -3.22
C ILE A 1156 -0.77 -27.32 -3.68
N VAL A 1157 -1.35 -28.43 -3.24
CA VAL A 1157 -0.97 -29.77 -3.69
C VAL A 1157 -1.17 -29.89 -5.20
N SER A 1158 -2.34 -29.50 -5.71
CA SER A 1158 -2.62 -29.56 -7.15
C SER A 1158 -1.63 -28.73 -7.99
N LEU A 1159 -1.17 -27.59 -7.46
CA LEU A 1159 -0.17 -26.76 -8.12
C LEU A 1159 1.23 -27.37 -8.11
N ARG A 1160 1.61 -28.07 -7.03
CA ARG A 1160 2.87 -28.81 -6.97
C ARG A 1160 2.87 -29.96 -7.98
N ASP A 1161 1.78 -30.71 -8.04
CA ASP A 1161 1.62 -31.85 -8.95
C ASP A 1161 1.62 -31.41 -10.41
N PHE A 1162 1.06 -30.24 -10.73
CA PHE A 1162 1.10 -29.70 -12.10
C PHE A 1162 2.51 -29.24 -12.53
N ARG A 1163 3.38 -28.87 -11.58
CA ARG A 1163 4.75 -28.41 -11.88
C ARG A 1163 5.76 -29.55 -12.00
N ASN A 1164 5.49 -30.69 -11.36
CA ASN A 1164 6.30 -31.91 -11.43
C ASN A 1164 5.91 -32.73 -12.65
#